data_AF-A0AAV3L2K8-F1
#
_entry.id   AF-A0AAV3L2K8-F1
#
_cell.length_a   1.000
_cell.length_b   1.000
_cell.length_c   1.000
_cell.angle_alpha   90.00
_cell.angle_beta   90.00
_cell.angle_gamma   90.00
#
_symmetry.space_group_name_H-M   'P 1'
#
loop_
_entity.id
_entity.type
_entity.pdbx_description
1 polymer ?
#
loop_
_entity_poly.entity_id
_entity_poly.type
_entity_poly.pdbx_seq_one_letter_code
_entity_poly.pdbx_strand_id
1 'polypeptide(L)'
;MNQIPLKPQNERFTDDQWQAIFDQGDNLLVSASAGSGKTTVLVRRVIEKLKMGFDIDELLIVTFTEAAAREMKERIQEALQESVNSESDPVRRQHFTKQLVLLPTANISTLHAFCLTVIRRYYYLIDIDPVFRMLTDETETILMKEDVWDELREALYAENDERFFQLTMNFSNDRSDDGLTNLVFSLYEFARANPDPQKWLEQLSDNYRLPEGLAKSRLYQEQIRPLVLADIYQCVQLYEQMTQLAQGEGLEKMNEQVAGEQQQIKNIYEAFSQDRLEEAYAGLEQLTFSTFKSSRKAELKEISNEVKGMRDKAKKLIQQISKSYFPVSPSQMEELTDKALPLVEEMTKVTQSFMDGFSMRKREKGVLDFNDLEHLALQILTEKTKDAWLPSEASKHYRKKFKEVMVDEYQDVNQLQEAILYWLREPDDTKGNMFMVGDVKQSIYSFRLADPSLFIGKYENFSKKEGGRRIVLAENFRSRKEVLSFTNLIFEQLMDPAVGQINYDEAAKLIQGFSDFPENEQFEPEIMIYEKEQEESEIEIPTDDILEDKTEGELFMTGLKIRQLIDSSFMIYDKKSKKSRPIEYKDIVLLTPTKKNNLTILEIFKTLDIPLEMNDAQNYFQATEIRTMISLLQLIDNPYQDIPLAAVLRSPIVGLIEPELASIRLADRAHTYYDAVLAYQASNEDELAAKLEHFGKQLEHWRELARRSSITDLLWDIYYETGYLEYVVGLPAGAQRQANLYALVDRAKAYEQSSFRGLYQFVRFIEKMQEKDKDLAEPVISIEDNAVRVMTIHASKGLEFPVVFLLDMTKEFNLQDLRNRYAFEEKLGAGIRYMDPETRVLYDTLPFQAIKLAKQNKLLSEEMRKLYVGLTRAEQKLFIVGSYKNKEQMIQTWSEAADHEELVFDPALRLKGRSSLMNWIGYGLIRHPEMQKYLEEEISTSLLQHSNAQFSISWMNQQSIIEQRQLLAEKELVNLDQQMKEDETLLADSLQKRLAYEYPYQASSQTTSYQSVSEIKRLFEDPDDTQESRLTLESSQNKAASRQFRYTQEQLAEPKFLQKDRQVSAATVGTATHALLQLLPLEMPTTESIHQKLQELVRKRLVDEKVAKKVDVSSIIWFFQTELGQQLIANKENVKREQPFSMLLPADEVFQDYPNQEDELLIHGIVDGYLEEKDHLNIYDFKTDFILPPDDPAEIDAIVQKYQGQLRLYQQAMSEALNKPVENVFLILLRVKQIININK
;
A
#
# COMPACT_ATOMS: atom_id res chain seq x y z
N MET A 1 -42.33 22.57 10.71
CA MET A 1 -41.86 23.03 9.39
C MET A 1 -40.91 24.19 9.62
N ASN A 2 -39.60 23.94 9.58
CA ASN A 2 -38.62 25.03 9.61
C ASN A 2 -38.72 25.76 8.27
N GLN A 3 -38.94 27.08 8.30
CA GLN A 3 -38.98 27.88 7.08
C GLN A 3 -37.55 28.00 6.52
N ILE A 4 -37.32 27.42 5.34
CA ILE A 4 -36.11 27.68 4.55
C ILE A 4 -36.05 29.18 4.28
N PRO A 5 -34.92 29.87 4.56
CA PRO A 5 -34.80 31.30 4.30
C PRO A 5 -34.98 31.60 2.81
N LEU A 6 -35.59 32.74 2.50
CA LEU A 6 -35.73 33.20 1.11
C LEU A 6 -34.34 33.40 0.49
N LYS A 7 -34.10 32.75 -0.64
CA LYS A 7 -32.85 32.87 -1.38
C LYS A 7 -32.67 34.31 -1.91
N PRO A 8 -31.52 34.98 -1.64
CA PRO A 8 -31.23 36.30 -2.19
C PRO A 8 -31.12 36.29 -3.73
N GLN A 9 -31.54 37.38 -4.40
CA GLN A 9 -31.49 37.48 -5.88
C GLN A 9 -30.07 37.38 -6.47
N ASN A 10 -29.04 37.73 -5.70
CA ASN A 10 -27.63 37.69 -6.14
C ASN A 10 -26.89 36.43 -5.68
N GLU A 11 -27.59 35.45 -5.12
CA GLU A 11 -26.99 34.21 -4.63
C GLU A 11 -26.64 33.27 -5.79
N ARG A 12 -25.46 32.65 -5.73
CA ARG A 12 -24.94 31.80 -6.81
C ARG A 12 -25.42 30.36 -6.74
N PHE A 13 -25.92 29.92 -5.57
CA PHE A 13 -26.46 28.57 -5.40
C PHE A 13 -27.77 28.40 -6.15
N THR A 14 -28.02 27.23 -6.73
CA THR A 14 -29.31 26.87 -7.32
C THR A 14 -30.37 26.67 -6.24
N ASP A 15 -31.64 26.58 -6.62
CA ASP A 15 -32.72 26.44 -5.63
C ASP A 15 -32.60 25.09 -4.88
N ASP A 16 -32.20 24.02 -5.58
CA ASP A 16 -31.96 22.72 -4.97
C ASP A 16 -30.69 22.71 -4.08
N GLN A 17 -29.62 23.40 -4.50
CA GLN A 17 -28.44 23.59 -3.64
C GLN A 17 -28.79 24.38 -2.37
N TRP A 18 -29.60 25.44 -2.50
CA TRP A 18 -30.09 26.23 -1.37
C TRP A 18 -30.95 25.39 -0.44
N GLN A 19 -31.84 24.56 -0.99
CA GLN A 19 -32.61 23.61 -0.20
C GLN A 19 -31.68 22.66 0.56
N ALA A 20 -30.69 22.04 -0.10
CA ALA A 20 -29.74 21.13 0.54
C ALA A 20 -28.93 21.77 1.69
N ILE A 21 -28.63 23.07 1.60
CA ILE A 21 -27.93 23.82 2.65
C ILE A 21 -28.82 24.02 3.89
N PHE A 22 -30.09 24.39 3.71
CA PHE A 22 -30.95 24.85 4.81
C PHE A 22 -31.95 23.82 5.33
N ASP A 23 -32.19 22.72 4.61
CA ASP A 23 -33.17 21.72 5.04
C ASP A 23 -32.79 21.04 6.35
N GLN A 24 -33.77 20.74 7.21
CA GLN A 24 -33.55 20.13 8.53
C GLN A 24 -34.70 19.22 8.97
N GLY A 25 -34.42 18.36 9.94
CA GLY A 25 -35.41 17.58 10.70
C GLY A 25 -35.70 16.19 10.15
N ASP A 26 -35.18 15.85 8.97
CA ASP A 26 -35.28 14.52 8.35
C ASP A 26 -33.88 14.04 7.92
N ASN A 27 -33.76 12.74 7.67
CA ASN A 27 -32.62 12.23 6.92
C ASN A 27 -32.67 12.79 5.50
N LEU A 28 -31.54 13.32 5.03
CA LEU A 28 -31.44 13.97 3.72
C LEU A 28 -30.45 13.22 2.84
N LEU A 29 -30.92 12.77 1.67
CA LEU A 29 -30.08 12.24 0.62
C LEU A 29 -29.98 13.24 -0.53
N VAL A 30 -28.79 13.75 -0.77
CA VAL A 30 -28.47 14.68 -1.85
C VAL A 30 -27.79 13.89 -2.98
N SER A 31 -28.56 13.57 -4.01
CA SER A 31 -28.07 12.94 -5.24
C SER A 31 -27.54 13.99 -6.18
N ALA A 32 -26.22 14.07 -6.32
CA ALA A 32 -25.57 15.21 -6.90
C ALA A 32 -24.60 14.78 -8.00
N SER A 33 -25.00 15.02 -9.25
CA SER A 33 -24.25 14.62 -10.45
C SER A 33 -22.83 15.21 -10.48
N ALA A 34 -21.97 14.70 -11.36
CA ALA A 34 -20.61 15.22 -11.49
C ALA A 34 -20.63 16.75 -11.71
N GLY A 35 -19.74 17.49 -11.02
CA GLY A 35 -19.62 18.94 -11.15
C GLY A 35 -20.74 19.78 -10.52
N SER A 36 -21.64 19.19 -9.74
CA SER A 36 -22.78 19.89 -9.11
C SER A 36 -22.46 20.71 -7.86
N GLY A 37 -21.19 20.75 -7.44
CA GLY A 37 -20.77 21.51 -6.26
C GLY A 37 -21.07 20.85 -4.91
N LYS A 38 -21.14 19.49 -4.86
CA LYS A 38 -21.31 18.69 -3.63
C LYS A 38 -20.53 19.22 -2.43
N THR A 39 -19.22 19.34 -2.57
CA THR A 39 -18.32 19.81 -1.51
C THR A 39 -18.65 21.24 -1.09
N THR A 40 -18.96 22.12 -2.05
CA THR A 40 -19.36 23.51 -1.77
C THR A 40 -20.67 23.58 -0.96
N VAL A 41 -21.66 22.75 -1.31
CA VAL A 41 -22.93 22.62 -0.59
C VAL A 41 -22.71 22.10 0.83
N LEU A 42 -21.88 21.07 1.00
CA LEU A 42 -21.56 20.49 2.31
C LEU A 42 -20.84 21.51 3.20
N VAL A 43 -19.78 22.15 2.70
CA VAL A 43 -19.05 23.20 3.44
C VAL A 43 -20.00 24.33 3.82
N ARG A 44 -20.86 24.80 2.90
CA ARG A 44 -21.81 25.86 3.21
C ARG A 44 -22.83 25.44 4.25
N ARG A 45 -23.34 24.20 4.19
CA ARG A 45 -24.24 23.63 5.21
C ARG A 45 -23.60 23.64 6.59
N VAL A 46 -22.32 23.24 6.70
CA VAL A 46 -21.57 23.30 7.97
C VAL A 46 -21.54 24.74 8.51
N ILE A 47 -21.15 25.71 7.69
CA ILE A 47 -21.09 27.12 8.10
C ILE A 47 -22.46 27.64 8.56
N GLU A 48 -23.54 27.29 7.87
CA GLU A 48 -24.90 27.68 8.27
C GLU A 48 -25.33 27.02 9.59
N LYS A 49 -24.91 25.77 9.86
CA LYS A 49 -25.13 25.14 11.17
C LYS A 49 -24.36 25.89 12.27
N LEU A 50 -23.10 26.26 12.03
CA LEU A 50 -22.34 27.06 13.01
C LEU A 50 -22.99 28.43 13.26
N LYS A 51 -23.58 29.07 12.24
CA LYS A 51 -24.37 30.31 12.39
C LYS A 51 -25.62 30.13 13.25
N MET A 52 -26.21 28.94 13.25
CA MET A 52 -27.35 28.58 14.11
C MET A 52 -26.94 28.29 15.57
N GLY A 53 -25.65 28.35 15.90
CA GLY A 53 -25.12 28.19 17.25
C GLY A 53 -24.59 26.80 17.58
N PHE A 54 -24.51 25.90 16.61
CA PHE A 54 -23.87 24.58 16.78
C PHE A 54 -22.36 24.75 16.92
N ASP A 55 -21.73 23.89 17.71
CA ASP A 55 -20.27 23.77 17.74
C ASP A 55 -19.80 22.75 16.67
N ILE A 56 -18.63 22.96 16.08
CA ILE A 56 -18.12 22.09 15.00
C ILE A 56 -17.82 20.67 15.47
N ASP A 57 -17.56 20.45 16.76
CA ASP A 57 -17.34 19.12 17.33
C ASP A 57 -18.65 18.36 17.61
N GLU A 58 -19.81 19.02 17.48
CA GLU A 58 -21.14 18.40 17.48
C GLU A 58 -21.55 17.87 16.10
N LEU A 59 -20.72 18.05 15.08
CA LEU A 59 -20.90 17.50 13.74
C LEU A 59 -19.93 16.34 13.53
N LEU A 60 -20.43 15.24 12.97
CA LEU A 60 -19.60 14.16 12.44
C LEU A 60 -19.60 14.28 10.92
N ILE A 61 -18.43 14.47 10.32
CA ILE A 61 -18.28 14.55 8.87
C ILE A 61 -17.32 13.45 8.40
N VAL A 62 -17.86 12.52 7.64
CA VAL A 62 -17.15 11.33 7.15
C VAL A 62 -16.85 11.51 5.66
N THR A 63 -15.60 11.34 5.28
CA THR A 63 -15.13 11.37 3.88
C THR A 63 -14.53 10.03 3.46
N PHE A 64 -14.43 9.78 2.16
CA PHE A 64 -13.87 8.53 1.64
C PHE A 64 -12.32 8.46 1.77
N THR A 65 -11.62 9.59 1.67
CA THR A 65 -10.14 9.66 1.76
C THR A 65 -9.67 10.69 2.79
N GLU A 66 -8.45 10.50 3.29
CA GLU A 66 -7.77 11.46 4.17
C GLU A 66 -7.47 12.79 3.44
N ALA A 67 -7.18 12.74 2.14
CA ALA A 67 -7.01 13.93 1.32
C ALA A 67 -8.30 14.76 1.24
N ALA A 68 -9.45 14.11 1.02
CA ALA A 68 -10.75 14.78 1.03
C ALA A 68 -11.10 15.35 2.41
N ALA A 69 -10.77 14.66 3.50
CA ALA A 69 -10.95 15.19 4.86
C ALA A 69 -10.11 16.45 5.09
N ARG A 70 -8.84 16.44 4.64
CA ARG A 70 -7.93 17.58 4.75
C ARG A 70 -8.42 18.77 3.94
N GLU A 71 -8.78 18.54 2.67
CA GLU A 71 -9.34 19.57 1.79
C GLU A 71 -10.63 20.16 2.38
N MET A 72 -11.51 19.32 2.94
CA MET A 72 -12.72 19.77 3.58
C MET A 72 -12.45 20.65 4.82
N LYS A 73 -11.45 20.28 5.65
CA LYS A 73 -11.00 21.13 6.76
C LYS A 73 -10.46 22.47 6.28
N GLU A 74 -9.62 22.47 5.24
CA GLU A 74 -9.06 23.69 4.64
C GLU A 74 -10.17 24.62 4.12
N ARG A 75 -11.14 24.09 3.35
CA ARG A 75 -12.29 24.87 2.84
C ARG A 75 -13.17 25.42 3.97
N ILE A 76 -13.42 24.64 5.02
CA ILE A 76 -14.18 25.10 6.19
C ILE A 76 -13.40 26.20 6.93
N GLN A 77 -12.07 26.06 7.06
CA GLN A 77 -11.21 27.05 7.68
C GLN A 77 -11.28 28.39 6.95
N GLU A 78 -11.14 28.39 5.62
CA GLU A 78 -11.25 29.58 4.78
C GLU A 78 -12.63 30.24 4.94
N ALA A 79 -13.71 29.46 4.81
CA ALA A 79 -15.07 29.98 4.94
C ALA A 79 -15.38 30.51 6.36
N LEU A 80 -14.79 29.91 7.40
CA LEU A 80 -14.88 30.40 8.77
C LEU A 80 -14.10 31.71 8.96
N GLN A 81 -12.90 31.83 8.40
CA GLN A 81 -12.11 33.07 8.47
C GLN A 81 -12.84 34.23 7.80
N GLU A 82 -13.44 34.01 6.63
CA GLU A 82 -14.29 35.00 5.98
C GLU A 82 -15.50 35.38 6.83
N SER A 83 -16.15 34.39 7.47
CA SER A 83 -17.28 34.62 8.38
C SER A 83 -16.87 35.43 9.61
N VAL A 84 -15.68 35.19 10.19
CA VAL A 84 -15.14 36.00 11.31
C VAL A 84 -14.87 37.44 10.90
N ASN A 85 -14.36 37.65 9.68
CA ASN A 85 -13.99 38.98 9.19
C ASN A 85 -15.20 39.83 8.78
N SER A 86 -16.26 39.19 8.28
CA SER A 86 -17.48 39.85 7.81
C SER A 86 -18.56 40.00 8.89
N GLU A 87 -18.47 39.26 10.00
CA GLU A 87 -19.47 39.30 11.07
C GLU A 87 -19.34 40.55 11.95
N SER A 88 -20.47 41.22 12.15
CA SER A 88 -20.60 42.46 12.93
C SER A 88 -21.09 42.22 14.35
N ASP A 89 -21.81 41.12 14.60
CA ASP A 89 -22.27 40.72 15.93
C ASP A 89 -21.10 40.17 16.76
N PRO A 90 -20.71 40.82 17.88
CA PRO A 90 -19.60 40.38 18.72
C PRO A 90 -19.75 38.95 19.25
N VAL A 91 -20.99 38.52 19.55
CA VAL A 91 -21.25 37.19 20.12
C VAL A 91 -21.03 36.10 19.07
N ARG A 92 -21.56 36.30 17.85
CA ARG A 92 -21.34 35.35 16.74
C ARG A 92 -19.90 35.35 16.27
N ARG A 93 -19.24 36.51 16.25
CA ARG A 93 -17.81 36.60 15.91
C ARG A 93 -16.96 35.80 16.91
N GLN A 94 -17.26 35.93 18.21
CA GLN A 94 -16.61 35.12 19.24
C GLN A 94 -16.89 33.63 19.06
N HIS A 95 -18.13 33.26 18.72
CA HIS A 95 -18.48 31.87 18.40
C HIS A 95 -17.65 31.32 17.23
N PHE A 96 -17.57 32.03 16.10
CA PHE A 96 -16.77 31.60 14.95
C PHE A 96 -15.27 31.50 15.27
N THR A 97 -14.74 32.42 16.08
CA THR A 97 -13.35 32.32 16.55
C THR A 97 -13.14 31.07 17.41
N LYS A 98 -14.09 30.71 18.29
CA LYS A 98 -14.05 29.44 19.02
C LYS A 98 -14.09 28.24 18.05
N GLN A 99 -14.89 28.29 16.99
CA GLN A 99 -14.95 27.21 16.00
C GLN A 99 -13.63 27.00 15.25
N LEU A 100 -12.91 28.09 14.92
CA LEU A 100 -11.56 27.99 14.33
C LEU A 100 -10.57 27.27 15.25
N VAL A 101 -10.67 27.47 16.56
CA VAL A 101 -9.83 26.78 17.57
C VAL A 101 -10.20 25.29 17.68
N LEU A 102 -11.48 24.94 17.54
CA LEU A 102 -11.95 23.56 17.62
C LEU A 102 -11.71 22.75 16.34
N LEU A 103 -11.58 23.41 15.17
CA LEU A 103 -11.48 22.78 13.86
C LEU A 103 -10.38 21.70 13.73
N PRO A 104 -9.15 21.87 14.25
CA PRO A 104 -8.12 20.83 14.17
C PRO A 104 -8.54 19.51 14.83
N THR A 105 -9.34 19.59 15.90
CA THR A 105 -9.85 18.45 16.68
C THR A 105 -11.27 18.03 16.33
N ALA A 106 -11.90 18.67 15.33
CA ALA A 106 -13.25 18.34 14.89
C ALA A 106 -13.29 16.93 14.25
N ASN A 107 -14.46 16.28 14.32
CA ASN A 107 -14.67 14.94 13.76
C ASN A 107 -14.92 15.01 12.24
N ILE A 108 -13.89 15.47 11.51
CA ILE A 108 -13.85 15.55 10.05
C ILE A 108 -12.71 14.63 9.61
N SER A 109 -13.03 13.43 9.15
CA SER A 109 -12.06 12.37 8.88
C SER A 109 -12.64 11.28 7.99
N THR A 110 -11.81 10.28 7.64
CA THR A 110 -12.34 9.00 7.16
C THR A 110 -13.11 8.27 8.25
N LEU A 111 -13.95 7.30 7.86
CA LEU A 111 -14.67 6.46 8.81
C LEU A 111 -13.69 5.60 9.64
N HIS A 112 -12.62 5.08 9.03
CA HIS A 112 -11.58 4.33 9.74
C HIS A 112 -10.91 5.16 10.85
N ALA A 113 -10.54 6.42 10.56
CA ALA A 113 -9.95 7.32 11.56
C ALA A 113 -10.94 7.63 12.71
N PHE A 114 -12.24 7.71 12.39
CA PHE A 114 -13.27 7.83 13.42
C PHE A 114 -13.40 6.54 14.25
N CYS A 115 -13.41 5.36 13.64
CA CYS A 115 -13.41 4.05 14.33
C CYS A 115 -12.21 3.93 15.29
N LEU A 116 -11.02 4.36 14.86
CA LEU A 116 -9.83 4.41 15.71
C LEU A 116 -10.04 5.32 16.95
N THR A 117 -10.73 6.44 16.77
CA THR A 117 -11.09 7.35 17.87
C THR A 117 -12.07 6.70 18.85
N VAL A 118 -13.05 5.95 18.34
CA VAL A 118 -14.00 5.16 19.15
C VAL A 118 -13.25 4.11 19.98
N ILE A 119 -12.37 3.33 19.34
CA ILE A 119 -11.58 2.27 19.99
C ILE A 119 -10.69 2.87 21.08
N ARG A 120 -9.88 3.89 20.77
CA ARG A 120 -8.98 4.51 21.76
C ARG A 120 -9.71 5.08 22.98
N ARG A 121 -10.96 5.52 22.81
CA ARG A 121 -11.77 6.09 23.89
C ARG A 121 -12.49 5.02 24.73
N TYR A 122 -12.95 3.96 24.09
CA TYR A 122 -13.82 2.95 24.69
C TYR A 122 -13.21 1.53 24.66
N TYR A 123 -11.89 1.41 24.54
CA TYR A 123 -11.20 0.12 24.47
C TYR A 123 -11.56 -0.79 25.64
N TYR A 124 -11.85 -0.25 26.83
CA TYR A 124 -12.27 -1.00 28.01
C TYR A 124 -13.62 -1.72 27.89
N LEU A 125 -14.41 -1.44 26.85
CA LEU A 125 -15.66 -2.16 26.55
C LEU A 125 -15.42 -3.46 25.77
N ILE A 126 -14.21 -3.66 25.24
CA ILE A 126 -13.81 -4.83 24.47
C ILE A 126 -12.47 -5.37 24.99
N ASP A 127 -12.10 -6.58 24.61
CA ASP A 127 -10.83 -7.20 25.03
C ASP A 127 -9.71 -6.88 24.03
N ILE A 128 -9.31 -5.60 23.98
CA ILE A 128 -8.21 -5.13 23.13
C ILE A 128 -7.22 -4.26 23.90
N ASP A 129 -5.92 -4.46 23.67
CA ASP A 129 -4.88 -3.56 24.14
C ASP A 129 -4.97 -2.23 23.38
N PRO A 130 -5.02 -1.06 24.05
CA PRO A 130 -4.99 0.23 23.36
C PRO A 130 -3.67 0.50 22.62
N VAL A 131 -2.61 -0.27 22.91
CA VAL A 131 -1.31 -0.22 22.22
C VAL A 131 -1.28 -1.29 21.15
N PHE A 132 -1.64 -0.90 19.93
CA PHE A 132 -1.52 -1.74 18.74
C PHE A 132 -0.88 -0.97 17.59
N ARG A 133 -0.29 -1.71 16.65
CA ARG A 133 0.18 -1.18 15.38
C ARG A 133 -0.84 -1.48 14.28
N MET A 134 -1.02 -0.54 13.36
CA MET A 134 -1.81 -0.81 12.16
C MET A 134 -1.04 -1.71 11.21
N LEU A 135 -1.70 -2.79 10.78
CA LEU A 135 -1.26 -3.68 9.73
C LEU A 135 -1.64 -3.07 8.38
N THR A 136 -0.81 -2.14 7.89
CA THR A 136 -1.08 -1.38 6.65
C THR A 136 -0.37 -1.97 5.42
N ASP A 137 0.68 -2.76 5.63
CA ASP A 137 1.43 -3.36 4.54
C ASP A 137 0.70 -4.64 4.05
N GLU A 138 0.29 -4.63 2.79
CA GLU A 138 -0.45 -5.74 2.20
C GLU A 138 0.37 -7.02 2.11
N THR A 139 1.69 -6.91 1.91
CA THR A 139 2.59 -8.07 1.84
C THR A 139 2.78 -8.67 3.23
N GLU A 140 2.95 -7.86 4.28
CA GLU A 140 2.94 -8.35 5.67
C GLU A 140 1.63 -9.07 6.01
N THR A 141 0.49 -8.50 5.57
CA THR A 141 -0.84 -9.11 5.76
C THR A 141 -0.93 -10.47 5.07
N ILE A 142 -0.48 -10.54 3.81
CA ILE A 142 -0.48 -11.76 3.02
C ILE A 142 0.40 -12.85 3.66
N LEU A 143 1.63 -12.51 4.05
CA LEU A 143 2.54 -13.47 4.68
C LEU A 143 1.94 -14.03 5.97
N MET A 144 1.30 -13.17 6.77
CA MET A 144 0.65 -13.61 8.00
C MET A 144 -0.59 -14.47 7.73
N LYS A 145 -1.38 -14.17 6.69
CA LYS A 145 -2.49 -15.04 6.25
C LYS A 145 -1.96 -16.40 5.78
N GLU A 146 -0.89 -16.44 5.01
CA GLU A 146 -0.26 -17.68 4.53
C GLU A 146 0.29 -18.51 5.69
N ASP A 147 1.06 -17.92 6.60
CA ASP A 147 1.60 -18.65 7.77
C ASP A 147 0.47 -19.31 8.59
N VAL A 148 -0.62 -18.58 8.85
CA VAL A 148 -1.79 -19.12 9.59
C VAL A 148 -2.53 -20.18 8.78
N TRP A 149 -2.68 -19.96 7.48
CA TRP A 149 -3.37 -20.91 6.60
C TRP A 149 -2.58 -22.19 6.44
N ASP A 150 -1.26 -22.13 6.28
CA ASP A 150 -0.40 -23.30 6.17
C ASP A 150 -0.47 -24.13 7.47
N GLU A 151 -0.36 -23.50 8.64
CA GLU A 151 -0.51 -24.19 9.93
C GLU A 151 -1.89 -24.88 10.07
N LEU A 152 -2.97 -24.18 9.71
CA LEU A 152 -4.33 -24.73 9.77
C LEU A 152 -4.55 -25.85 8.74
N ARG A 153 -4.07 -25.66 7.51
CA ARG A 153 -4.24 -26.60 6.40
C ARG A 153 -3.51 -27.91 6.70
N GLU A 154 -2.28 -27.85 7.23
CA GLU A 154 -1.54 -29.03 7.66
C GLU A 154 -2.27 -29.79 8.79
N ALA A 155 -2.85 -29.06 9.76
CA ALA A 155 -3.66 -29.67 10.81
C ALA A 155 -4.90 -30.39 10.25
N LEU A 156 -5.62 -29.75 9.31
CA LEU A 156 -6.80 -30.34 8.65
C LEU A 156 -6.46 -31.58 7.81
N TYR A 157 -5.33 -31.58 7.11
CA TYR A 157 -4.85 -32.78 6.41
C TYR A 157 -4.50 -33.92 7.39
N ALA A 158 -3.93 -33.59 8.55
CA ALA A 158 -3.60 -34.57 9.58
C ALA A 158 -4.84 -35.23 10.23
N GLU A 159 -5.97 -34.53 10.30
CA GLU A 159 -7.24 -35.05 10.83
C GLU A 159 -7.84 -36.18 9.96
N ASN A 160 -7.44 -36.28 8.69
CA ASN A 160 -7.95 -37.27 7.72
C ASN A 160 -9.49 -37.26 7.56
N ASP A 161 -10.12 -36.09 7.58
CA ASP A 161 -11.56 -35.94 7.31
C ASP A 161 -11.86 -36.07 5.81
N GLU A 162 -12.73 -37.01 5.44
CA GLU A 162 -13.16 -37.24 4.06
C GLU A 162 -13.82 -36.00 3.44
N ARG A 163 -14.56 -35.21 4.22
CA ARG A 163 -15.22 -33.98 3.73
C ARG A 163 -14.21 -32.93 3.31
N PHE A 164 -13.14 -32.77 4.10
CA PHE A 164 -12.06 -31.84 3.78
C PHE A 164 -11.33 -32.28 2.51
N PHE A 165 -11.04 -33.58 2.34
CA PHE A 165 -10.43 -34.07 1.09
C PHE A 165 -11.32 -33.83 -0.14
N GLN A 166 -12.64 -34.01 -0.01
CA GLN A 166 -13.58 -33.70 -1.09
C GLN A 166 -13.59 -32.21 -1.41
N LEU A 167 -13.56 -31.34 -0.39
CA LEU A 167 -13.45 -29.90 -0.54
C LEU A 167 -12.16 -29.52 -1.29
N THR A 168 -11.00 -30.02 -0.84
CA THR A 168 -9.71 -29.83 -1.51
C THR A 168 -9.80 -30.27 -2.97
N MET A 169 -10.25 -31.49 -3.24
CA MET A 169 -10.36 -31.99 -4.61
C MET A 169 -11.23 -31.11 -5.50
N ASN A 170 -12.32 -30.55 -4.96
CA ASN A 170 -13.23 -29.67 -5.69
C ASN A 170 -12.57 -28.36 -6.14
N PHE A 171 -11.62 -27.82 -5.36
CA PHE A 171 -11.00 -26.52 -5.61
C PHE A 171 -9.55 -26.57 -6.10
N SER A 172 -8.89 -27.72 -5.98
CA SER A 172 -7.49 -27.94 -6.36
C SER A 172 -7.32 -28.44 -7.80
N ASN A 173 -6.08 -28.42 -8.29
CA ASN A 173 -5.68 -29.07 -9.53
C ASN A 173 -4.81 -30.31 -9.23
N ASP A 174 -4.26 -30.95 -10.27
CA ASP A 174 -3.45 -32.18 -10.15
C ASP A 174 -2.10 -31.97 -9.46
N ARG A 175 -1.64 -30.72 -9.30
CA ARG A 175 -0.28 -30.36 -8.85
C ARG A 175 -0.23 -29.44 -7.64
N SER A 176 -1.33 -28.77 -7.31
CA SER A 176 -1.38 -27.75 -6.27
C SER A 176 -2.79 -27.60 -5.68
N ASP A 177 -2.85 -27.27 -4.40
CA ASP A 177 -4.05 -26.89 -3.66
C ASP A 177 -4.25 -25.38 -3.48
N ASP A 178 -3.49 -24.54 -4.21
CA ASP A 178 -3.62 -23.07 -4.16
C ASP A 178 -5.04 -22.57 -4.46
N GLY A 179 -5.82 -23.33 -5.24
CA GLY A 179 -7.22 -23.00 -5.51
C GLY A 179 -8.10 -23.01 -4.24
N LEU A 180 -7.79 -23.88 -3.26
CA LEU A 180 -8.43 -23.90 -1.95
C LEU A 180 -7.97 -22.70 -1.10
N THR A 181 -6.68 -22.37 -1.11
CA THR A 181 -6.14 -21.17 -0.45
C THR A 181 -6.86 -19.91 -0.92
N ASN A 182 -6.99 -19.74 -2.24
CA ASN A 182 -7.68 -18.60 -2.84
C ASN A 182 -9.16 -18.54 -2.47
N LEU A 183 -9.84 -19.70 -2.38
CA LEU A 183 -11.22 -19.78 -1.92
C LEU A 183 -11.36 -19.25 -0.48
N VAL A 184 -10.54 -19.75 0.45
CA VAL A 184 -10.61 -19.40 1.88
C VAL A 184 -10.29 -17.93 2.09
N PHE A 185 -9.26 -17.39 1.43
CA PHE A 185 -8.92 -15.96 1.53
C PHE A 185 -10.01 -15.07 0.96
N SER A 186 -10.57 -15.43 -0.20
CA SER A 186 -11.66 -14.66 -0.81
C SER A 186 -12.93 -14.70 0.05
N LEU A 187 -13.26 -15.86 0.63
CA LEU A 187 -14.43 -16.00 1.49
C LEU A 187 -14.24 -15.24 2.82
N TYR A 188 -13.03 -15.27 3.40
CA TYR A 188 -12.66 -14.47 4.55
C TYR A 188 -12.89 -12.96 4.30
N GLU A 189 -12.40 -12.44 3.18
CA GLU A 189 -12.52 -11.02 2.83
C GLU A 189 -13.98 -10.62 2.66
N PHE A 190 -14.77 -11.45 1.98
CA PHE A 190 -16.18 -11.19 1.73
C PHE A 190 -17.02 -11.26 3.02
N ALA A 191 -16.77 -12.26 3.87
CA ALA A 191 -17.45 -12.39 5.16
C ALA A 191 -17.17 -11.17 6.05
N ARG A 192 -15.93 -10.68 6.05
CA ARG A 192 -15.49 -9.53 6.87
C ARG A 192 -16.06 -8.18 6.44
N ALA A 193 -16.61 -8.02 5.24
CA ALA A 193 -17.31 -6.79 4.84
C ALA A 193 -18.76 -6.71 5.34
N ASN A 194 -19.28 -7.79 5.91
CA ASN A 194 -20.63 -7.83 6.48
C ASN A 194 -20.61 -7.47 7.97
N PRO A 195 -21.68 -6.86 8.53
CA PRO A 195 -21.77 -6.52 9.95
C PRO A 195 -21.61 -7.71 10.91
N ASP A 196 -22.04 -8.91 10.48
CA ASP A 196 -21.95 -10.15 11.26
C ASP A 196 -21.35 -11.27 10.39
N PRO A 197 -20.01 -11.36 10.31
CA PRO A 197 -19.33 -12.30 9.42
C PRO A 197 -19.69 -13.76 9.69
N GLN A 198 -19.84 -14.14 10.96
CA GLN A 198 -20.18 -15.52 11.35
C GLN A 198 -21.58 -15.88 10.88
N LYS A 199 -22.56 -15.02 11.14
CA LYS A 199 -23.94 -15.23 10.70
C LYS A 199 -24.06 -15.31 9.17
N TRP A 200 -23.33 -14.46 8.46
CA TRP A 200 -23.33 -14.48 6.99
C TRP A 200 -22.78 -15.81 6.45
N LEU A 201 -21.69 -16.32 7.03
CA LEU A 201 -21.12 -17.62 6.68
C LEU A 201 -22.09 -18.78 6.95
N GLU A 202 -22.77 -18.79 8.10
CA GLU A 202 -23.76 -19.82 8.45
C GLU A 202 -24.93 -19.89 7.45
N GLN A 203 -25.32 -18.74 6.89
CA GLN A 203 -26.44 -18.62 5.94
C GLN A 203 -26.09 -19.07 4.51
N LEU A 204 -24.81 -19.32 4.18
CA LEU A 204 -24.43 -19.74 2.82
C LEU A 204 -25.08 -21.07 2.41
N SER A 205 -25.26 -21.97 3.37
CA SER A 205 -25.88 -23.28 3.16
C SER A 205 -27.37 -23.20 2.83
N ASP A 206 -28.05 -22.11 3.18
CA ASP A 206 -29.51 -22.00 3.01
C ASP A 206 -29.93 -22.03 1.53
N ASN A 207 -29.11 -21.48 0.63
CA ASN A 207 -29.38 -21.48 -0.81
C ASN A 207 -29.21 -22.85 -1.48
N TYR A 208 -28.60 -23.80 -0.77
CA TYR A 208 -28.42 -25.18 -1.23
C TYR A 208 -29.50 -26.13 -0.69
N ARG A 209 -30.33 -25.68 0.25
CA ARG A 209 -31.43 -26.48 0.81
C ARG A 209 -32.69 -26.24 -0.03
N LEU A 210 -33.14 -27.25 -0.76
CA LEU A 210 -34.28 -27.19 -1.68
C LEU A 210 -35.50 -27.98 -1.18
N PRO A 211 -36.15 -27.60 -0.05
CA PRO A 211 -37.23 -28.42 0.54
C PRO A 211 -38.48 -28.56 -0.33
N GLU A 212 -38.76 -27.58 -1.19
CA GLU A 212 -39.90 -27.56 -2.13
C GLU A 212 -39.48 -27.71 -3.60
N GLY A 213 -38.23 -28.12 -3.85
CA GLY A 213 -37.65 -28.27 -5.19
C GLY A 213 -37.14 -26.98 -5.84
N LEU A 214 -36.49 -27.13 -6.99
CA LEU A 214 -35.79 -26.08 -7.74
C LEU A 214 -36.73 -24.94 -8.14
N ALA A 215 -37.92 -25.29 -8.62
CA ALA A 215 -38.91 -24.35 -9.12
C ALA A 215 -39.36 -23.34 -8.05
N LYS A 216 -39.33 -23.70 -6.77
CA LYS A 216 -39.73 -22.80 -5.66
C LYS A 216 -38.55 -22.17 -4.93
N SER A 217 -37.33 -22.52 -5.31
CA SER A 217 -36.13 -21.92 -4.74
C SER A 217 -36.07 -20.41 -4.99
N ARG A 218 -35.57 -19.67 -3.99
CA ARG A 218 -35.42 -18.21 -4.05
C ARG A 218 -34.56 -17.78 -5.23
N LEU A 219 -33.42 -18.44 -5.44
CA LEU A 219 -32.49 -18.09 -6.51
C LEU A 219 -33.08 -18.31 -7.89
N TYR A 220 -33.84 -19.40 -8.10
CA TYR A 220 -34.53 -19.62 -9.36
C TYR A 220 -35.60 -18.53 -9.60
N GLN A 221 -36.47 -18.28 -8.61
CA GLN A 221 -37.59 -17.36 -8.75
C GLN A 221 -37.15 -15.89 -8.90
N GLU A 222 -36.16 -15.45 -8.13
CA GLU A 222 -35.71 -14.04 -8.12
C GLU A 222 -34.67 -13.73 -9.20
N GLN A 223 -33.81 -14.68 -9.59
CA GLN A 223 -32.67 -14.42 -10.50
C GLN A 223 -32.83 -15.06 -11.88
N ILE A 224 -33.10 -16.36 -11.96
CA ILE A 224 -33.04 -17.11 -13.24
C ILE A 224 -34.36 -16.99 -14.03
N ARG A 225 -35.50 -17.21 -13.37
CA ARG A 225 -36.82 -17.26 -14.00
C ARG A 225 -37.18 -15.98 -14.76
N PRO A 226 -36.95 -14.75 -14.23
CA PRO A 226 -37.28 -13.54 -14.96
C PRO A 226 -36.50 -13.41 -16.28
N LEU A 227 -35.22 -13.79 -16.28
CA LEU A 227 -34.34 -13.75 -17.45
C LEU A 227 -34.78 -14.77 -18.51
N VAL A 228 -35.02 -16.01 -18.09
CA VAL A 228 -35.51 -17.08 -18.99
C VAL A 228 -36.85 -16.70 -19.61
N LEU A 229 -37.78 -16.13 -18.82
CA LEU A 229 -39.06 -15.67 -19.33
C LEU A 229 -38.91 -14.53 -20.34
N ALA A 230 -38.02 -13.57 -20.08
CA ALA A 230 -37.76 -12.48 -21.01
C ALA A 230 -37.16 -12.99 -22.34
N ASP A 231 -36.13 -13.84 -22.27
CA ASP A 231 -35.45 -14.39 -23.45
C ASP A 231 -36.42 -15.24 -24.32
N ILE A 232 -37.27 -16.05 -23.68
CA ILE A 232 -38.25 -16.87 -24.39
C ILE A 232 -39.40 -16.01 -24.93
N TYR A 233 -39.83 -14.99 -24.19
CA TYR A 233 -40.85 -14.06 -24.66
C TYR A 233 -40.37 -13.29 -25.90
N GLN A 234 -39.10 -12.88 -25.94
CA GLN A 234 -38.49 -12.29 -27.13
C GLN A 234 -38.54 -13.26 -28.33
N CYS A 235 -38.28 -14.55 -28.10
CA CYS A 235 -38.46 -15.57 -29.13
C CYS A 235 -39.92 -15.63 -29.61
N VAL A 236 -40.90 -15.58 -28.70
CA VAL A 236 -42.34 -15.56 -29.06
C VAL A 236 -42.65 -14.35 -29.97
N GLN A 237 -42.14 -13.16 -29.63
CA GLN A 237 -42.35 -11.94 -30.42
C GLN A 237 -41.71 -12.03 -31.81
N LEU A 238 -40.46 -12.50 -31.91
CA LEU A 238 -39.79 -12.73 -33.19
C LEU A 238 -40.60 -13.68 -34.07
N TYR A 239 -41.14 -14.77 -33.50
CA TYR A 239 -41.98 -15.71 -34.24
C TYR A 239 -43.35 -15.15 -34.64
N GLU A 240 -43.92 -14.23 -33.85
CA GLU A 240 -45.12 -13.49 -34.24
C GLU A 240 -44.87 -12.60 -35.45
N GLN A 241 -43.78 -11.84 -35.47
CA GLN A 241 -43.38 -11.01 -36.60
C GLN A 241 -43.08 -11.85 -37.85
N MET A 242 -42.29 -12.93 -37.70
CA MET A 242 -41.98 -13.83 -38.82
C MET A 242 -43.24 -14.45 -39.44
N THR A 243 -44.22 -14.82 -38.60
CA THR A 243 -45.48 -15.40 -39.09
C THR A 243 -46.30 -14.38 -39.87
N GLN A 244 -46.31 -13.10 -39.45
CA GLN A 244 -46.96 -12.02 -40.19
C GLN A 244 -46.29 -11.78 -41.55
N LEU A 245 -44.96 -11.70 -41.60
CA LEU A 245 -44.20 -11.54 -42.84
C LEU A 245 -44.37 -12.74 -43.80
N ALA A 246 -44.56 -13.94 -43.26
CA ALA A 246 -44.72 -15.17 -44.03
C ALA A 246 -46.13 -15.39 -44.63
N GLN A 247 -47.12 -14.53 -44.34
CA GLN A 247 -48.51 -14.69 -44.80
C GLN A 247 -48.74 -14.37 -46.30
N GLY A 248 -47.72 -13.93 -47.04
CA GLY A 248 -47.83 -13.61 -48.48
C GLY A 248 -47.94 -14.82 -49.42
N GLU A 249 -48.52 -14.61 -50.60
CA GLU A 249 -48.63 -15.64 -51.66
C GLU A 249 -47.24 -16.14 -52.11
N GLY A 250 -47.02 -17.46 -52.13
CA GLY A 250 -45.74 -18.09 -52.48
C GLY A 250 -44.76 -18.32 -51.33
N LEU A 251 -45.16 -18.03 -50.08
CA LEU A 251 -44.41 -18.28 -48.85
C LEU A 251 -45.03 -19.36 -47.95
N GLU A 252 -46.00 -20.14 -48.46
CA GLU A 252 -46.84 -21.05 -47.65
C GLU A 252 -46.01 -22.08 -46.88
N LYS A 253 -44.97 -22.62 -47.53
CA LYS A 253 -44.05 -23.59 -46.92
C LYS A 253 -43.22 -22.99 -45.78
N MET A 254 -42.84 -21.71 -45.91
CA MET A 254 -42.11 -20.97 -44.88
C MET A 254 -43.04 -20.64 -43.71
N ASN A 255 -44.26 -20.18 -44.01
CA ASN A 255 -45.28 -19.89 -43.01
C ASN A 255 -45.62 -21.13 -42.17
N GLU A 256 -45.84 -22.28 -42.80
CA GLU A 256 -46.10 -23.55 -42.09
C GLU A 256 -44.94 -23.94 -41.15
N GLN A 257 -43.68 -23.70 -41.56
CA GLN A 257 -42.51 -23.98 -40.72
C GLN A 257 -42.44 -23.03 -39.52
N VAL A 258 -42.55 -21.73 -39.75
CA VAL A 258 -42.46 -20.71 -38.70
C VAL A 258 -43.64 -20.82 -37.74
N ALA A 259 -44.87 -21.04 -38.21
CA ALA A 259 -46.05 -21.20 -37.37
C ALA A 259 -45.98 -22.47 -36.49
N GLY A 260 -45.43 -23.57 -37.02
CA GLY A 260 -45.19 -24.80 -36.25
C GLY A 260 -44.18 -24.58 -35.12
N GLU A 261 -43.05 -23.94 -35.43
CA GLU A 261 -42.03 -23.58 -34.45
C GLU A 261 -42.56 -22.56 -33.41
N GLN A 262 -43.37 -21.59 -33.84
CA GLN A 262 -44.03 -20.61 -32.97
C GLN A 262 -44.89 -21.30 -31.90
N GLN A 263 -45.70 -22.29 -32.28
CA GLN A 263 -46.56 -23.00 -31.34
C GLN A 263 -45.73 -23.75 -30.30
N GLN A 264 -44.63 -24.37 -30.70
CA GLN A 264 -43.71 -25.05 -29.78
C GLN A 264 -43.10 -24.06 -28.78
N ILE A 265 -42.63 -22.91 -29.25
CA ILE A 265 -42.05 -21.86 -28.40
C ILE A 265 -43.08 -21.26 -27.44
N LYS A 266 -44.32 -21.05 -27.88
CA LYS A 266 -45.42 -20.62 -27.00
C LYS A 266 -45.71 -21.64 -25.90
N ASN A 267 -45.74 -22.94 -26.22
CA ASN A 267 -45.93 -23.98 -25.22
C ASN A 267 -44.79 -24.00 -24.17
N ILE A 268 -43.54 -23.81 -24.61
CA ILE A 268 -42.37 -23.72 -23.72
C ILE A 268 -42.50 -22.49 -22.81
N TYR A 269 -42.88 -21.33 -23.37
CA TYR A 269 -43.11 -20.10 -22.60
C TYR A 269 -44.20 -20.29 -21.52
N GLU A 270 -45.34 -20.90 -21.88
CA GLU A 270 -46.41 -21.20 -20.94
C GLU A 270 -45.97 -22.14 -19.81
N ALA A 271 -45.16 -23.15 -20.13
CA ALA A 271 -44.62 -24.08 -19.14
C ALA A 271 -43.70 -23.36 -18.13
N PHE A 272 -42.79 -22.50 -18.59
CA PHE A 272 -41.97 -21.66 -17.69
C PHE A 272 -42.82 -20.67 -16.87
N SER A 273 -43.82 -20.04 -17.49
CA SER A 273 -44.70 -19.08 -16.82
C SER A 273 -45.52 -19.73 -15.70
N GLN A 274 -45.86 -21.01 -15.85
CA GLN A 274 -46.61 -21.80 -14.86
C GLN A 274 -45.71 -22.61 -13.90
N ASP A 275 -44.40 -22.34 -13.85
CA ASP A 275 -43.41 -23.06 -13.03
C ASP A 275 -43.32 -24.58 -13.30
N ARG A 276 -43.72 -25.05 -14.48
CA ARG A 276 -43.63 -26.46 -14.89
C ARG A 276 -42.28 -26.74 -15.54
N LEU A 277 -41.22 -26.70 -14.73
CA LEU A 277 -39.82 -26.75 -15.18
C LEU A 277 -39.45 -27.97 -16.02
N GLU A 278 -39.84 -29.18 -15.59
CA GLU A 278 -39.52 -30.42 -16.32
C GLU A 278 -40.22 -30.46 -17.69
N GLU A 279 -41.46 -29.98 -17.77
CA GLU A 279 -42.18 -29.88 -19.05
C GLU A 279 -41.53 -28.83 -19.98
N ALA A 280 -41.11 -27.70 -19.42
CA ALA A 280 -40.43 -26.66 -20.16
C ALA A 280 -39.08 -27.13 -20.71
N TYR A 281 -38.30 -27.85 -19.89
CA TYR A 281 -37.03 -28.46 -20.29
C TYR A 281 -37.22 -29.51 -21.38
N ALA A 282 -38.19 -30.43 -21.22
CA ALA A 282 -38.51 -31.42 -22.25
C ALA A 282 -38.91 -30.76 -23.58
N GLY A 283 -39.64 -29.63 -23.51
CA GLY A 283 -39.98 -28.82 -24.68
C GLY A 283 -38.74 -28.22 -25.37
N LEU A 284 -37.78 -27.70 -24.60
CA LEU A 284 -36.50 -27.19 -25.13
C LEU A 284 -35.67 -28.29 -25.81
N GLU A 285 -35.60 -29.48 -25.22
CA GLU A 285 -34.82 -30.61 -25.76
C GLU A 285 -35.44 -31.17 -27.05
N GLN A 286 -36.78 -31.22 -27.13
CA GLN A 286 -37.50 -31.69 -28.30
C GLN A 286 -37.53 -30.69 -29.46
N LEU A 287 -37.24 -29.41 -29.20
CA LEU A 287 -37.26 -28.37 -30.22
C LEU A 287 -36.10 -28.55 -31.23
N THR A 288 -36.43 -28.96 -32.45
CA THR A 288 -35.44 -29.18 -33.52
C THR A 288 -35.63 -28.21 -34.68
N PHE A 289 -34.57 -27.49 -35.01
CA PHE A 289 -34.58 -26.54 -36.13
C PHE A 289 -34.25 -27.23 -37.45
N SER A 290 -35.28 -27.52 -38.24
CA SER A 290 -35.12 -28.06 -39.60
C SER A 290 -34.49 -27.04 -40.57
N THR A 291 -34.03 -27.51 -41.74
CA THR A 291 -33.50 -26.65 -42.80
C THR A 291 -34.52 -25.58 -43.20
N PHE A 292 -34.09 -24.33 -43.28
CA PHE A 292 -34.99 -23.21 -43.58
C PHE A 292 -35.57 -23.30 -45.00
N LYS A 293 -36.90 -23.22 -45.12
CA LYS A 293 -37.63 -23.31 -46.39
C LYS A 293 -37.69 -21.95 -47.11
N SER A 294 -36.58 -21.54 -47.71
CA SER A 294 -36.46 -20.26 -48.45
C SER A 294 -37.25 -20.22 -49.76
N SER A 295 -37.73 -19.03 -50.15
CA SER A 295 -38.38 -18.79 -51.44
C SER A 295 -37.37 -18.65 -52.59
N ARG A 296 -37.68 -19.25 -53.75
CA ARG A 296 -36.84 -19.16 -54.97
C ARG A 296 -37.25 -18.00 -55.90
N LYS A 297 -38.34 -17.30 -55.61
CA LYS A 297 -38.82 -16.17 -56.41
C LYS A 297 -38.03 -14.90 -56.05
N ALA A 298 -37.51 -14.19 -57.05
CA ALA A 298 -36.66 -13.00 -56.84
C ALA A 298 -37.37 -11.91 -56.01
N GLU A 299 -38.66 -11.71 -56.27
CA GLU A 299 -39.53 -10.72 -55.60
C GLU A 299 -39.78 -11.02 -54.11
N LEU A 300 -39.62 -12.27 -53.68
CA LEU A 300 -39.87 -12.71 -52.29
C LEU A 300 -38.57 -13.07 -51.55
N LYS A 301 -37.41 -12.85 -52.19
CA LYS A 301 -36.10 -13.24 -51.65
C LYS A 301 -35.67 -12.34 -50.49
N GLU A 302 -36.04 -11.07 -50.54
CA GLU A 302 -35.78 -10.08 -49.50
C GLU A 302 -36.51 -10.44 -48.19
N ILE A 303 -37.83 -10.62 -48.26
CA ILE A 303 -38.66 -11.11 -47.14
C ILE A 303 -38.17 -12.47 -46.65
N SER A 304 -37.81 -13.38 -47.56
CA SER A 304 -37.28 -14.70 -47.18
C SER A 304 -35.95 -14.61 -46.42
N ASN A 305 -35.09 -13.63 -46.73
CA ASN A 305 -33.83 -13.41 -46.02
C ASN A 305 -34.05 -12.75 -44.66
N GLU A 306 -34.99 -11.82 -44.56
CA GLU A 306 -35.38 -11.16 -43.31
C GLU A 306 -35.93 -12.18 -42.30
N VAL A 307 -36.90 -13.01 -42.73
CA VAL A 307 -37.47 -14.08 -41.89
C VAL A 307 -36.39 -15.10 -41.49
N LYS A 308 -35.45 -15.41 -42.39
CA LYS A 308 -34.30 -16.27 -42.04
C LYS A 308 -33.44 -15.64 -40.95
N GLY A 309 -33.15 -14.34 -41.06
CA GLY A 309 -32.37 -13.59 -40.07
C GLY A 309 -33.02 -13.61 -38.69
N MET A 310 -34.33 -13.32 -38.60
CA MET A 310 -35.10 -13.39 -37.36
C MET A 310 -35.12 -14.81 -36.76
N ARG A 311 -35.28 -15.85 -37.61
CA ARG A 311 -35.25 -17.25 -37.15
C ARG A 311 -33.89 -17.65 -36.61
N ASP A 312 -32.81 -17.24 -37.27
CA ASP A 312 -31.45 -17.51 -36.82
C ASP A 312 -31.14 -16.77 -35.49
N LYS A 313 -31.69 -15.57 -35.28
CA LYS A 313 -31.66 -14.86 -33.99
C LYS A 313 -32.40 -15.65 -32.89
N ALA A 314 -33.65 -16.04 -33.12
CA ALA A 314 -34.44 -16.81 -32.15
C ALA A 314 -33.80 -18.18 -31.84
N LYS A 315 -33.27 -18.87 -32.85
CA LYS A 315 -32.51 -20.12 -32.67
C LYS A 315 -31.31 -19.94 -31.77
N LYS A 316 -30.54 -18.86 -31.94
CA LYS A 316 -29.39 -18.55 -31.07
C LYS A 316 -29.83 -18.30 -29.62
N LEU A 317 -30.91 -17.54 -29.40
CA LEU A 317 -31.46 -17.30 -28.06
C LEU A 317 -31.87 -18.60 -27.38
N ILE A 318 -32.61 -19.48 -28.06
CA ILE A 318 -33.03 -20.77 -27.48
C ILE A 318 -31.82 -21.67 -27.17
N GLN A 319 -30.83 -21.72 -28.08
CA GLN A 319 -29.57 -22.44 -27.82
C GLN A 319 -28.80 -21.85 -26.63
N GLN A 320 -28.84 -20.53 -26.44
CA GLN A 320 -28.23 -19.87 -25.30
C GLN A 320 -28.98 -20.20 -24.00
N ILE A 321 -30.31 -20.20 -24.01
CA ILE A 321 -31.12 -20.58 -22.83
C ILE A 321 -30.78 -22.01 -22.38
N SER A 322 -30.80 -22.96 -23.33
CA SER A 322 -30.46 -24.37 -23.05
C SER A 322 -29.02 -24.51 -22.55
N LYS A 323 -28.04 -23.80 -23.11
CA LYS A 323 -26.64 -23.92 -22.66
C LYS A 323 -26.33 -23.19 -21.37
N SER A 324 -27.00 -22.07 -21.08
CA SER A 324 -26.61 -21.14 -20.01
C SER A 324 -27.38 -21.37 -18.72
N TYR A 325 -28.68 -21.69 -18.81
CA TYR A 325 -29.55 -21.87 -17.63
C TYR A 325 -29.91 -23.34 -17.40
N PHE A 326 -29.99 -24.17 -18.45
CA PHE A 326 -30.40 -25.58 -18.34
C PHE A 326 -29.45 -26.54 -19.07
N PRO A 327 -28.13 -26.53 -18.75
CA PRO A 327 -27.18 -27.45 -19.38
C PRO A 327 -27.42 -28.92 -19.01
N VAL A 328 -28.18 -29.16 -17.93
CA VAL A 328 -28.63 -30.46 -17.42
C VAL A 328 -30.11 -30.35 -17.01
N SER A 329 -30.79 -31.47 -16.76
CA SER A 329 -32.22 -31.45 -16.38
C SER A 329 -32.44 -30.78 -15.02
N PRO A 330 -33.64 -30.20 -14.76
CA PRO A 330 -34.00 -29.65 -13.45
C PRO A 330 -33.74 -30.61 -12.28
N SER A 331 -34.17 -31.86 -12.41
CA SER A 331 -33.87 -32.96 -11.46
C SER A 331 -32.37 -33.19 -11.22
N GLN A 332 -31.54 -33.15 -12.26
CA GLN A 332 -30.08 -33.27 -12.10
C GLN A 332 -29.48 -32.04 -11.41
N MET A 333 -30.01 -30.84 -11.65
CA MET A 333 -29.57 -29.64 -10.94
C MET A 333 -29.88 -29.70 -9.45
N GLU A 334 -31.03 -30.25 -9.06
CA GLU A 334 -31.37 -30.52 -7.65
C GLU A 334 -30.37 -31.49 -7.03
N GLU A 335 -30.10 -32.62 -7.68
CA GLU A 335 -29.14 -33.62 -7.20
C GLU A 335 -27.72 -33.03 -7.01
N LEU A 336 -27.26 -32.25 -7.99
CA LEU A 336 -25.96 -31.57 -7.93
C LEU A 336 -25.90 -30.52 -6.80
N THR A 337 -27.01 -29.84 -6.54
CA THR A 337 -27.11 -28.85 -5.46
C THR A 337 -27.06 -29.54 -4.10
N ASP A 338 -27.76 -30.67 -3.93
CA ASP A 338 -27.72 -31.49 -2.71
C ASP A 338 -26.31 -32.08 -2.47
N LYS A 339 -25.63 -32.52 -3.52
CA LYS A 339 -24.23 -33.01 -3.44
C LYS A 339 -23.23 -31.90 -3.11
N ALA A 340 -23.51 -30.66 -3.51
CA ALA A 340 -22.66 -29.52 -3.21
C ALA A 340 -22.85 -28.98 -1.78
N LEU A 341 -24.03 -29.19 -1.16
CA LEU A 341 -24.35 -28.68 0.18
C LEU A 341 -23.29 -29.04 1.25
N PRO A 342 -22.82 -30.30 1.39
CA PRO A 342 -21.79 -30.64 2.38
C PRO A 342 -20.46 -29.90 2.16
N LEU A 343 -20.09 -29.60 0.91
CA LEU A 343 -18.88 -28.85 0.61
C LEU A 343 -19.00 -27.39 1.04
N VAL A 344 -20.19 -26.80 0.91
CA VAL A 344 -20.49 -25.43 1.35
C VAL A 344 -20.47 -25.33 2.88
N GLU A 345 -20.98 -26.35 3.57
CA GLU A 345 -20.89 -26.45 5.03
C GLU A 345 -19.43 -26.60 5.49
N GLU A 346 -18.63 -27.44 4.82
CA GLU A 346 -17.22 -27.62 5.19
C GLU A 346 -16.36 -26.39 4.88
N MET A 347 -16.54 -25.74 3.71
CA MET A 347 -15.80 -24.49 3.41
C MET A 347 -16.11 -23.37 4.41
N THR A 348 -17.36 -23.33 4.91
CA THR A 348 -17.78 -22.39 5.95
C THR A 348 -17.02 -22.64 7.24
N LYS A 349 -17.00 -23.89 7.72
CA LYS A 349 -16.27 -24.31 8.92
C LYS A 349 -14.76 -24.03 8.81
N VAL A 350 -14.14 -24.40 7.68
CA VAL A 350 -12.70 -24.16 7.44
C VAL A 350 -12.38 -22.66 7.46
N THR A 351 -13.22 -21.84 6.83
CA THR A 351 -13.02 -20.38 6.80
C THR A 351 -13.21 -19.75 8.17
N GLN A 352 -14.15 -20.23 8.98
CA GLN A 352 -14.32 -19.79 10.37
C GLN A 352 -13.06 -20.12 11.20
N SER A 353 -12.53 -21.33 11.09
CA SER A 353 -11.26 -21.71 11.76
C SER A 353 -10.09 -20.82 11.33
N PHE A 354 -10.02 -20.47 10.04
CA PHE A 354 -9.02 -19.54 9.53
C PHE A 354 -9.20 -18.11 10.10
N MET A 355 -10.44 -17.60 10.14
CA MET A 355 -10.76 -16.29 10.72
C MET A 355 -10.31 -16.21 12.18
N ASP A 356 -10.59 -17.24 12.96
CA ASP A 356 -10.24 -17.30 14.38
C ASP A 356 -8.73 -17.38 14.57
N GLY A 357 -8.05 -18.27 13.82
CA GLY A 357 -6.59 -18.38 13.83
C GLY A 357 -5.88 -17.09 13.43
N PHE A 358 -6.38 -16.41 12.39
CA PHE A 358 -5.80 -15.15 11.92
C PHE A 358 -6.05 -14.01 12.92
N SER A 359 -7.24 -13.95 13.53
CA SER A 359 -7.52 -12.99 14.61
C SER A 359 -6.59 -13.21 15.81
N MET A 360 -6.35 -14.46 16.20
CA MET A 360 -5.43 -14.80 17.30
C MET A 360 -4.00 -14.38 16.98
N ARG A 361 -3.49 -14.71 15.78
CA ARG A 361 -2.14 -14.31 15.33
C ARG A 361 -1.95 -12.79 15.32
N LYS A 362 -2.99 -12.04 14.91
CA LYS A 362 -2.98 -10.57 14.97
C LYS A 362 -2.90 -10.05 16.40
N ARG A 363 -3.66 -10.63 17.34
CA ARG A 363 -3.60 -10.28 18.77
C ARG A 363 -2.24 -10.58 19.39
N GLU A 364 -1.66 -11.74 19.12
CA GLU A 364 -0.31 -12.12 19.60
C GLU A 364 0.77 -11.12 19.16
N LYS A 365 0.66 -10.62 17.92
CA LYS A 365 1.58 -9.61 17.37
C LYS A 365 1.21 -8.17 17.74
N GLY A 366 0.09 -7.93 18.42
CA GLY A 366 -0.38 -6.59 18.77
C GLY A 366 -0.70 -5.72 17.54
N VAL A 367 -1.28 -6.31 16.49
CA VAL A 367 -1.60 -5.63 15.23
C VAL A 367 -3.08 -5.68 14.89
N LEU A 368 -3.58 -4.67 14.17
CA LEU A 368 -4.96 -4.60 13.67
C LEU A 368 -5.00 -4.09 12.23
N ASP A 369 -5.90 -4.64 11.41
CA ASP A 369 -6.18 -4.15 10.07
C ASP A 369 -7.37 -3.16 10.05
N PHE A 370 -7.64 -2.54 8.89
CA PHE A 370 -8.74 -1.57 8.77
C PHE A 370 -10.13 -2.20 9.02
N ASN A 371 -10.36 -3.44 8.58
CA ASN A 371 -11.61 -4.14 8.85
C ASN A 371 -11.75 -4.42 10.36
N ASP A 372 -10.65 -4.69 11.08
CA ASP A 372 -10.70 -4.87 12.53
C ASP A 372 -11.17 -3.59 13.20
N LEU A 373 -10.71 -2.42 12.74
CA LEU A 373 -11.18 -1.15 13.31
C LEU A 373 -12.69 -0.99 13.16
N GLU A 374 -13.26 -1.35 12.01
CA GLU A 374 -14.70 -1.27 11.77
C GLU A 374 -15.47 -2.26 12.66
N HIS A 375 -15.04 -3.53 12.71
CA HIS A 375 -15.66 -4.56 13.54
C HIS A 375 -15.57 -4.24 15.04
N LEU A 376 -14.40 -3.81 15.52
CA LEU A 376 -14.21 -3.46 16.93
C LEU A 376 -14.99 -2.20 17.30
N ALA A 377 -15.04 -1.18 16.42
CA ALA A 377 -15.87 -0.01 16.65
C ALA A 377 -17.36 -0.38 16.69
N LEU A 378 -17.81 -1.26 15.79
CA LEU A 378 -19.18 -1.74 15.79
C LEU A 378 -19.51 -2.54 17.07
N GLN A 379 -18.60 -3.40 17.54
CA GLN A 379 -18.71 -4.10 18.83
C GLN A 379 -18.76 -3.13 20.01
N ILE A 380 -17.99 -2.04 19.99
CA ILE A 380 -18.04 -1.00 21.03
C ILE A 380 -19.38 -0.25 21.01
N LEU A 381 -19.92 0.03 19.83
CA LEU A 381 -21.16 0.79 19.66
C LEU A 381 -22.41 -0.01 20.00
N THR A 382 -22.31 -1.33 20.13
CA THR A 382 -23.46 -2.24 20.19
C THR A 382 -23.36 -3.24 21.32
N GLU A 383 -24.51 -3.71 21.80
CA GLU A 383 -24.63 -4.85 22.70
C GLU A 383 -25.45 -5.91 21.96
N LYS A 384 -24.78 -7.00 21.55
CA LYS A 384 -25.43 -8.09 20.80
C LYS A 384 -26.18 -9.02 21.77
N THR A 385 -27.49 -9.09 21.62
CA THR A 385 -28.34 -10.10 22.27
C THR A 385 -28.67 -11.23 21.29
N LYS A 386 -29.33 -12.30 21.75
CA LYS A 386 -29.70 -13.44 20.88
C LYS A 386 -30.55 -13.02 19.67
N ASP A 387 -31.43 -12.03 19.86
CA ASP A 387 -32.45 -11.69 18.86
C ASP A 387 -32.25 -10.29 18.23
N ALA A 388 -31.47 -9.40 18.86
CA ALA A 388 -31.33 -8.03 18.41
C ALA A 388 -30.01 -7.38 18.86
N TRP A 389 -29.64 -6.31 18.15
CA TRP A 389 -28.54 -5.43 18.51
C TRP A 389 -29.10 -4.24 19.27
N LEU A 390 -28.51 -3.91 20.41
CA LEU A 390 -28.92 -2.79 21.26
C LEU A 390 -27.83 -1.72 21.31
N PRO A 391 -28.16 -0.44 21.57
CA PRO A 391 -27.16 0.61 21.66
C PRO A 391 -26.37 0.51 22.98
N SER A 392 -25.04 0.46 22.87
CA SER A 392 -24.14 0.52 24.02
C SER A 392 -24.09 1.92 24.65
N GLU A 393 -23.37 2.06 25.77
CA GLU A 393 -23.07 3.38 26.36
C GLU A 393 -22.32 4.31 25.39
N ALA A 394 -21.41 3.77 24.59
CA ALA A 394 -20.65 4.54 23.59
C ALA A 394 -21.58 5.08 22.49
N SER A 395 -22.49 4.25 21.96
CA SER A 395 -23.49 4.71 20.96
C SER A 395 -24.39 5.80 21.54
N LYS A 396 -24.89 5.63 22.78
CA LYS A 396 -25.71 6.65 23.46
C LYS A 396 -24.97 7.97 23.62
N HIS A 397 -23.67 7.94 23.96
CA HIS A 397 -22.83 9.13 24.04
C HIS A 397 -22.72 9.85 22.69
N TYR A 398 -22.40 9.13 21.61
CA TYR A 398 -22.25 9.74 20.29
C TYR A 398 -23.57 10.24 19.71
N ARG A 399 -24.68 9.50 19.86
CA ARG A 399 -26.02 9.95 19.46
C ARG A 399 -26.43 11.25 20.16
N LYS A 400 -26.05 11.43 21.43
CA LYS A 400 -26.29 12.68 22.17
C LYS A 400 -25.38 13.82 21.71
N LYS A 401 -24.12 13.51 21.40
CA LYS A 401 -23.09 14.48 20.97
C LYS A 401 -23.38 15.00 19.56
N PHE A 402 -23.64 14.11 18.60
CA PHE A 402 -23.78 14.48 17.21
C PHE A 402 -25.17 15.01 16.91
N LYS A 403 -25.23 16.29 16.58
CA LYS A 403 -26.46 16.92 16.12
C LYS A 403 -26.76 16.60 14.67
N GLU A 404 -25.73 16.28 13.89
CA GLU A 404 -25.85 15.85 12.51
C GLU A 404 -24.67 14.95 12.12
N VAL A 405 -24.95 13.90 11.36
CA VAL A 405 -23.96 12.99 10.77
C VAL A 405 -23.96 13.21 9.26
N MET A 406 -22.87 13.74 8.74
CA MET A 406 -22.67 14.07 7.33
C MET A 406 -21.75 13.04 6.69
N VAL A 407 -22.16 12.46 5.57
CA VAL A 407 -21.37 11.46 4.83
C VAL A 407 -21.24 11.91 3.38
N ASP A 408 -20.00 12.17 2.97
CA ASP A 408 -19.64 12.44 1.58
C ASP A 408 -19.34 11.12 0.83
N GLU A 409 -19.53 11.13 -0.48
CA GLU A 409 -19.38 9.94 -1.35
C GLU A 409 -20.15 8.71 -0.84
N TYR A 410 -21.38 8.92 -0.37
CA TYR A 410 -22.20 7.90 0.29
C TYR A 410 -22.45 6.64 -0.57
N GLN A 411 -22.31 6.72 -1.89
CA GLN A 411 -22.43 5.57 -2.80
C GLN A 411 -21.29 4.55 -2.70
N ASP A 412 -20.22 4.86 -1.99
CA ASP A 412 -19.07 3.97 -1.78
C ASP A 412 -19.06 3.31 -0.39
N VAL A 413 -20.13 3.51 0.39
CA VAL A 413 -20.30 2.90 1.71
C VAL A 413 -20.64 1.41 1.57
N ASN A 414 -20.04 0.57 2.42
CA ASN A 414 -20.36 -0.86 2.51
C ASN A 414 -21.38 -1.14 3.64
N GLN A 415 -21.86 -2.39 3.73
CA GLN A 415 -22.86 -2.79 4.73
C GLN A 415 -22.38 -2.62 6.19
N LEU A 416 -21.11 -2.91 6.47
CA LEU A 416 -20.49 -2.75 7.79
C LEU A 416 -20.41 -1.27 8.22
N GLN A 417 -20.00 -0.40 7.31
CA GLN A 417 -19.92 1.05 7.51
C GLN A 417 -21.30 1.67 7.71
N GLU A 418 -22.30 1.27 6.93
CA GLU A 418 -23.69 1.70 7.13
C GLU A 418 -24.21 1.27 8.51
N ALA A 419 -23.86 0.06 8.98
CA ALA A 419 -24.21 -0.38 10.33
C ALA A 419 -23.57 0.51 11.40
N ILE A 420 -22.29 0.89 11.24
CA ILE A 420 -21.61 1.82 12.16
C ILE A 420 -22.32 3.18 12.16
N LEU A 421 -22.61 3.75 10.99
CA LEU A 421 -23.30 5.03 10.84
C LEU A 421 -24.69 5.02 11.50
N TYR A 422 -25.43 3.91 11.39
CA TYR A 422 -26.71 3.72 12.08
C TYR A 422 -26.60 3.86 13.61
N TRP A 423 -25.51 3.38 14.21
CA TRP A 423 -25.27 3.49 15.66
C TRP A 423 -24.79 4.87 16.12
N LEU A 424 -24.46 5.76 15.17
CA LEU A 424 -24.04 7.14 15.44
C LEU A 424 -25.15 8.17 15.18
N ARG A 425 -26.17 7.81 14.38
CA ARG A 425 -27.33 8.67 14.05
C ARG A 425 -28.54 8.44 14.97
N GLU A 426 -29.51 9.34 14.90
CA GLU A 426 -30.81 9.23 15.59
C GLU A 426 -31.65 8.11 14.94
N PRO A 427 -32.07 7.06 15.67
CA PRO A 427 -32.78 5.92 15.08
C PRO A 427 -34.21 6.22 14.61
N ASP A 428 -34.85 7.27 15.13
CA ASP A 428 -36.19 7.70 14.71
C ASP A 428 -36.11 8.43 13.36
N ASP A 429 -36.59 7.78 12.30
CA ASP A 429 -36.57 8.35 10.95
C ASP A 429 -37.45 9.60 10.81
N THR A 430 -38.39 9.84 11.74
CA THR A 430 -39.21 11.08 11.77
C THR A 430 -38.46 12.27 12.37
N LYS A 431 -37.27 12.04 12.93
CA LYS A 431 -36.35 13.04 13.49
C LYS A 431 -34.92 12.78 13.01
N GLY A 432 -34.79 12.49 11.72
CA GLY A 432 -33.50 12.14 11.13
C GLY A 432 -32.46 13.26 11.25
N ASN A 433 -31.21 12.86 11.47
CA ASN A 433 -30.06 13.75 11.55
C ASN A 433 -28.92 13.31 10.63
N MET A 434 -29.21 12.50 9.61
CA MET A 434 -28.22 12.04 8.64
C MET A 434 -28.28 12.86 7.35
N PHE A 435 -27.15 13.39 6.92
CA PHE A 435 -26.98 14.09 5.65
C PHE A 435 -26.02 13.28 4.77
N MET A 436 -26.54 12.71 3.70
CA MET A 436 -25.79 11.86 2.78
C MET A 436 -25.69 12.58 1.45
N VAL A 437 -24.48 12.74 0.91
CA VAL A 437 -24.27 13.30 -0.43
C VAL A 437 -23.45 12.33 -1.27
N GLY A 438 -23.81 12.19 -2.54
CA GLY A 438 -23.14 11.26 -3.43
C GLY A 438 -23.78 11.16 -4.80
N ASP A 439 -23.28 10.24 -5.62
CA ASP A 439 -23.78 9.96 -6.95
C ASP A 439 -23.57 8.48 -7.31
N VAL A 440 -24.66 7.70 -7.40
CA VAL A 440 -24.60 6.28 -7.78
C VAL A 440 -23.85 6.08 -9.09
N LYS A 441 -23.97 7.01 -10.04
CA LYS A 441 -23.30 6.96 -11.35
C LYS A 441 -21.77 7.00 -11.23
N GLN A 442 -21.24 7.35 -10.06
CA GLN A 442 -19.81 7.43 -9.73
C GLN A 442 -19.37 6.37 -8.70
N SER A 443 -20.19 5.34 -8.43
CA SER A 443 -19.79 4.21 -7.57
C SER A 443 -18.89 3.23 -8.35
N ILE A 444 -17.59 3.24 -8.05
CA ILE A 444 -16.56 2.49 -8.79
C ILE A 444 -15.55 1.78 -7.87
N TYR A 445 -15.94 1.53 -6.62
CA TYR A 445 -15.08 0.87 -5.62
C TYR A 445 -15.65 -0.48 -5.17
N SER A 446 -16.27 -1.26 -6.06
CA SER A 446 -16.83 -2.58 -5.68
C SER A 446 -15.76 -3.57 -5.23
N PHE A 447 -14.52 -3.41 -5.72
CA PHE A 447 -13.35 -4.17 -5.27
C PHE A 447 -12.96 -3.89 -3.80
N ARG A 448 -13.46 -2.79 -3.21
CA ARG A 448 -13.41 -2.50 -1.77
C ARG A 448 -14.70 -2.88 -1.05
N LEU A 449 -15.55 -3.67 -1.70
CA LEU A 449 -16.84 -4.17 -1.22
C LEU A 449 -17.86 -3.05 -0.93
N ALA A 450 -17.75 -1.92 -1.63
CA ALA A 450 -18.77 -0.88 -1.63
C ALA A 450 -20.10 -1.40 -2.20
N ASP A 451 -21.22 -1.06 -1.56
CA ASP A 451 -22.55 -1.52 -1.97
C ASP A 451 -23.44 -0.35 -2.45
N PRO A 452 -23.46 -0.05 -3.77
CA PRO A 452 -24.30 1.01 -4.32
C PRO A 452 -25.80 0.77 -4.12
N SER A 453 -26.22 -0.47 -3.83
CA SER A 453 -27.63 -0.77 -3.59
C SER A 453 -28.19 -0.10 -2.33
N LEU A 454 -27.32 0.24 -1.36
CA LEU A 454 -27.67 1.04 -0.19
C LEU A 454 -28.13 2.45 -0.60
N PHE A 455 -27.36 3.11 -1.46
CA PHE A 455 -27.72 4.42 -1.98
C PHE A 455 -28.99 4.34 -2.82
N ILE A 456 -29.08 3.39 -3.75
CA ILE A 456 -30.23 3.24 -4.66
C ILE A 456 -31.52 3.00 -3.85
N GLY A 457 -31.49 2.11 -2.86
CA GLY A 457 -32.64 1.86 -1.99
C GLY A 457 -33.12 3.12 -1.27
N LYS A 458 -32.19 3.92 -0.70
CA LYS A 458 -32.53 5.21 -0.08
C LYS A 458 -33.01 6.24 -1.11
N TYR A 459 -32.42 6.27 -2.30
CA TYR A 459 -32.81 7.16 -3.40
C TYR A 459 -34.26 6.94 -3.84
N GLU A 460 -34.70 5.68 -3.94
CA GLU A 460 -36.07 5.32 -4.28
C GLU A 460 -37.03 5.59 -3.12
N ASN A 461 -36.72 5.14 -1.90
CA ASN A 461 -37.59 5.31 -0.73
C ASN A 461 -37.79 6.79 -0.37
N PHE A 462 -36.73 7.59 -0.42
CA PHE A 462 -36.80 9.01 -0.05
C PHE A 462 -37.51 9.85 -1.12
N SER A 463 -37.58 9.36 -2.36
CA SER A 463 -38.42 9.98 -3.40
C SER A 463 -39.91 9.91 -3.05
N LYS A 464 -40.31 8.86 -2.31
CA LYS A 464 -41.67 8.65 -1.77
C LYS A 464 -41.86 9.27 -0.38
N LYS A 465 -40.84 9.95 0.16
CA LYS A 465 -40.78 10.50 1.53
C LYS A 465 -40.90 9.45 2.63
N GLU A 466 -40.41 8.23 2.37
CA GLU A 466 -40.34 7.14 3.35
C GLU A 466 -38.95 7.10 3.98
N GLY A 467 -38.84 7.40 5.28
CA GLY A 467 -37.58 7.36 6.03
C GLY A 467 -36.63 8.56 5.84
N GLY A 468 -36.96 9.49 4.95
CA GLY A 468 -36.16 10.69 4.65
C GLY A 468 -36.65 11.46 3.43
N ARG A 469 -35.84 12.43 2.99
CA ARG A 469 -36.09 13.26 1.79
C ARG A 469 -34.93 13.21 0.81
N ARG A 470 -35.27 13.34 -0.48
CA ARG A 470 -34.31 13.34 -1.58
C ARG A 470 -34.24 14.74 -2.21
N ILE A 471 -33.02 15.21 -2.47
CA ILE A 471 -32.74 16.39 -3.29
C ILE A 471 -31.83 15.96 -4.44
N VAL A 472 -32.09 16.45 -5.65
CA VAL A 472 -31.29 16.15 -6.85
C VAL A 472 -30.58 17.42 -7.28
N LEU A 473 -29.26 17.36 -7.46
CA LEU A 473 -28.45 18.46 -7.99
C LEU A 473 -27.97 18.09 -9.40
N ALA A 474 -28.66 18.58 -10.42
CA ALA A 474 -28.41 18.23 -11.82
C ALA A 474 -27.52 19.25 -12.56
N GLU A 475 -27.47 20.51 -12.11
CA GLU A 475 -26.65 21.53 -12.75
C GLU A 475 -25.16 21.29 -12.52
N ASN A 476 -24.37 21.33 -13.58
CA ASN A 476 -22.93 21.12 -13.61
C ASN A 476 -22.22 22.47 -13.81
N PHE A 477 -21.38 22.83 -12.84
CA PHE A 477 -20.58 24.06 -12.84
C PHE A 477 -19.11 23.81 -13.25
N ARG A 478 -18.81 22.60 -13.73
CA ARG A 478 -17.46 22.11 -14.00
C ARG A 478 -17.13 22.16 -15.50
N SER A 479 -18.00 21.60 -16.32
CA SER A 479 -17.65 21.22 -17.68
C SER A 479 -18.40 22.04 -18.73
N ARG A 480 -17.78 22.16 -19.89
CA ARG A 480 -18.33 22.71 -21.12
C ARG A 480 -19.52 21.91 -21.62
N LYS A 481 -20.44 22.58 -22.31
CA LYS A 481 -21.68 22.01 -22.85
C LYS A 481 -21.41 20.79 -23.73
N GLU A 482 -20.37 20.84 -24.55
CA GLU A 482 -19.98 19.80 -25.51
C GLU A 482 -19.71 18.46 -24.79
N VAL A 483 -18.94 18.50 -23.69
CA VAL A 483 -18.64 17.33 -22.84
C VAL A 483 -19.93 16.79 -22.21
N LEU A 484 -20.79 17.67 -21.71
CA LEU A 484 -22.06 17.28 -21.06
C LEU A 484 -23.02 16.63 -22.06
N SER A 485 -23.21 17.23 -23.24
CA SER A 485 -24.10 16.71 -24.28
C SER A 485 -23.62 15.36 -24.83
N PHE A 486 -22.32 15.20 -25.04
CA PHE A 486 -21.75 13.92 -25.47
C PHE A 486 -21.94 12.85 -24.39
N THR A 487 -21.67 13.18 -23.13
CA THR A 487 -21.87 12.25 -22.01
C THR A 487 -23.35 11.83 -21.91
N ASN A 488 -24.28 12.78 -21.98
CA ASN A 488 -25.71 12.49 -21.97
C ASN A 488 -26.12 11.60 -23.16
N LEU A 489 -25.66 11.90 -24.38
CA LEU A 489 -25.94 11.09 -25.57
C LEU A 489 -25.60 9.60 -25.34
N ILE A 490 -24.44 9.34 -24.74
CA ILE A 490 -23.97 7.98 -24.49
C ILE A 490 -24.82 7.29 -23.40
N PHE A 491 -25.04 7.94 -22.25
CA PHE A 491 -25.70 7.29 -21.12
C PHE A 491 -27.23 7.23 -21.20
N GLU A 492 -27.87 8.12 -21.95
CA GLU A 492 -29.31 8.01 -22.28
C GLU A 492 -29.63 6.70 -23.03
N GLN A 493 -28.65 6.16 -23.77
CA GLN A 493 -28.80 4.94 -24.53
C GLN A 493 -28.27 3.69 -23.79
N LEU A 494 -27.45 3.86 -22.75
CA LEU A 494 -26.76 2.75 -22.07
C LEU A 494 -27.26 2.43 -20.66
N MET A 495 -27.64 3.42 -19.86
CA MET A 495 -27.79 3.26 -18.41
C MET A 495 -29.26 3.22 -17.98
N ASP A 496 -29.67 2.07 -17.43
CA ASP A 496 -31.00 1.85 -16.85
C ASP A 496 -30.92 0.96 -15.59
N PRO A 497 -32.04 0.67 -14.91
CA PRO A 497 -32.05 -0.20 -13.73
C PRO A 497 -31.60 -1.64 -14.02
N ALA A 498 -31.77 -2.13 -15.26
CA ALA A 498 -31.38 -3.48 -15.65
C ALA A 498 -29.85 -3.62 -15.79
N VAL A 499 -29.20 -2.63 -16.41
CA VAL A 499 -27.74 -2.52 -16.55
C VAL A 499 -27.31 -1.08 -16.26
N GLY A 500 -26.54 -0.90 -15.18
CA GLY A 500 -26.20 0.42 -14.62
C GLY A 500 -26.87 0.72 -13.27
N GLN A 501 -27.90 -0.04 -12.90
CA GLN A 501 -28.60 -0.01 -11.60
C GLN A 501 -29.40 1.27 -11.29
N ILE A 502 -29.46 2.23 -12.23
CA ILE A 502 -30.18 3.50 -12.05
C ILE A 502 -30.68 4.02 -13.41
N ASN A 503 -31.85 4.67 -13.43
CA ASN A 503 -32.36 5.34 -14.64
C ASN A 503 -31.52 6.58 -14.98
N TYR A 504 -31.10 6.72 -16.24
CA TYR A 504 -30.55 7.97 -16.77
C TYR A 504 -31.66 8.87 -17.34
N ASP A 505 -32.59 9.29 -16.48
CA ASP A 505 -33.71 10.16 -16.83
C ASP A 505 -33.36 11.66 -16.79
N GLU A 506 -34.32 12.55 -17.07
CA GLU A 506 -34.12 14.01 -17.03
C GLU A 506 -33.52 14.53 -15.70
N ALA A 507 -33.80 13.88 -14.57
CA ALA A 507 -33.23 14.28 -13.28
C ALA A 507 -31.77 13.82 -13.12
N ALA A 508 -31.36 12.77 -13.83
CA ALA A 508 -29.99 12.25 -13.82
C ALA A 508 -29.07 12.93 -14.84
N LYS A 509 -29.63 13.57 -15.88
CA LYS A 509 -28.88 14.26 -16.94
C LYS A 509 -27.98 15.37 -16.41
N LEU A 510 -26.85 15.56 -17.08
CA LEU A 510 -25.95 16.67 -16.81
C LEU A 510 -26.49 17.94 -17.48
N ILE A 511 -26.85 18.95 -16.68
CA ILE A 511 -27.34 20.23 -17.16
C ILE A 511 -26.24 21.28 -17.05
N GLN A 512 -26.06 22.12 -18.07
CA GLN A 512 -25.07 23.19 -18.02
C GLN A 512 -25.45 24.24 -16.96
N GLY A 513 -24.67 24.34 -15.88
CA GLY A 513 -24.81 25.35 -14.83
C GLY A 513 -23.83 26.52 -14.97
N PHE A 514 -22.65 26.31 -15.57
CA PHE A 514 -21.67 27.37 -15.83
C PHE A 514 -21.82 27.94 -17.26
N SER A 515 -22.30 29.17 -17.36
CA SER A 515 -22.59 29.85 -18.64
C SER A 515 -21.44 30.69 -19.20
N ASP A 516 -20.35 30.89 -18.45
CA ASP A 516 -19.30 31.86 -18.84
C ASP A 516 -18.24 31.28 -19.80
N PHE A 517 -18.36 30.01 -20.22
CA PHE A 517 -17.48 29.46 -21.24
C PHE A 517 -17.73 30.14 -22.60
N PRO A 518 -16.70 30.63 -23.30
CA PRO A 518 -16.88 31.22 -24.63
C PRO A 518 -17.27 30.16 -25.66
N GLU A 519 -18.22 30.48 -26.53
CA GLU A 519 -18.61 29.62 -27.66
C GLU A 519 -17.41 29.42 -28.61
N ASN A 520 -17.07 28.16 -28.87
CA ASN A 520 -15.99 27.78 -29.79
C ASN A 520 -16.18 26.32 -30.23
N GLU A 521 -16.19 26.07 -31.54
CA GLU A 521 -16.44 24.76 -32.14
C GLU A 521 -15.27 23.76 -31.96
N GLN A 522 -14.10 24.19 -31.50
CA GLN A 522 -12.93 23.31 -31.34
C GLN A 522 -12.97 22.39 -30.11
N PHE A 523 -14.02 22.46 -29.29
CA PHE A 523 -14.14 21.74 -28.01
C PHE A 523 -15.01 20.47 -28.06
N GLU A 524 -15.53 20.08 -29.22
CA GLU A 524 -16.22 18.79 -29.38
C GLU A 524 -15.32 17.61 -28.95
N PRO A 525 -15.84 16.56 -28.30
CA PRO A 525 -15.07 15.35 -28.03
C PRO A 525 -14.52 14.71 -29.31
N GLU A 526 -13.27 14.25 -29.27
CA GLU A 526 -12.57 13.65 -30.42
C GLU A 526 -12.26 12.17 -30.14
N ILE A 527 -12.73 11.28 -31.02
CA ILE A 527 -12.47 9.85 -30.99
C ILE A 527 -11.27 9.58 -31.91
N MET A 528 -10.19 9.07 -31.33
CA MET A 528 -8.93 8.81 -32.03
C MET A 528 -8.74 7.30 -32.20
N ILE A 529 -8.71 6.85 -33.45
CA ILE A 529 -8.60 5.43 -33.80
C ILE A 529 -7.23 5.12 -34.40
N TYR A 530 -6.50 4.20 -33.77
CA TYR A 530 -5.30 3.61 -34.37
C TYR A 530 -5.67 2.40 -35.26
N GLU A 531 -5.21 2.41 -36.50
CA GLU A 531 -5.42 1.31 -37.46
C GLU A 531 -4.22 0.38 -37.49
N LYS A 532 -4.47 -0.92 -37.22
CA LYS A 532 -3.41 -1.92 -37.15
C LYS A 532 -3.00 -2.48 -38.52
N GLU A 533 -3.93 -2.62 -39.46
CA GLU A 533 -3.61 -3.14 -40.79
C GLU A 533 -2.90 -2.10 -41.67
N GLN A 534 -1.87 -2.56 -42.36
CA GLN A 534 -1.17 -1.82 -43.40
C GLN A 534 -1.86 -2.09 -44.74
N GLU A 535 -2.08 -1.06 -45.55
CA GLU A 535 -2.11 -1.25 -47.00
C GLU A 535 -0.67 -1.54 -47.46
N GLU A 536 -0.46 -2.48 -48.39
CA GLU A 536 0.89 -2.78 -48.93
C GLU A 536 1.53 -1.49 -49.49
N SER A 537 2.42 -0.88 -48.72
CA SER A 537 3.15 0.33 -49.10
C SER A 537 4.52 -0.02 -49.71
N GLU A 538 4.90 0.65 -50.80
CA GLU A 538 6.16 0.47 -51.54
C GLU A 538 7.43 1.00 -50.81
N ILE A 539 7.33 1.41 -49.55
CA ILE A 539 8.41 2.06 -48.79
C ILE A 539 9.01 1.08 -47.78
N GLU A 540 10.32 0.82 -47.88
CA GLU A 540 11.07 0.05 -46.86
C GLU A 540 11.15 0.85 -45.56
N ILE A 541 10.38 0.41 -44.54
CA ILE A 541 10.46 0.94 -43.17
C ILE A 541 11.71 0.32 -42.51
N PRO A 542 12.61 1.12 -41.89
CA PRO A 542 13.73 0.59 -41.11
C PRO A 542 13.26 -0.36 -40.00
N THR A 543 13.96 -1.46 -39.76
CA THR A 543 13.56 -2.49 -38.78
C THR A 543 13.41 -1.97 -37.35
N ASP A 544 14.14 -0.91 -36.99
CA ASP A 544 14.14 -0.34 -35.63
C ASP A 544 12.95 0.63 -35.37
N ASP A 545 12.17 0.99 -36.40
CA ASP A 545 10.99 1.89 -36.30
C ASP A 545 9.65 1.15 -36.45
N ILE A 546 9.68 -0.18 -36.46
CA ILE A 546 8.46 -1.00 -36.52
C ILE A 546 7.81 -1.00 -35.14
N LEU A 547 6.58 -0.48 -35.03
CA LEU A 547 5.77 -0.61 -33.82
C LEU A 547 5.38 -2.07 -33.64
N GLU A 548 5.80 -2.69 -32.54
CA GLU A 548 5.58 -4.13 -32.30
C GLU A 548 4.16 -4.40 -31.79
N ASP A 549 3.54 -3.42 -31.13
CA ASP A 549 2.24 -3.56 -30.47
C ASP A 549 1.23 -2.43 -30.81
N LYS A 550 -0.06 -2.78 -30.80
CA LYS A 550 -1.17 -1.82 -30.96
C LYS A 550 -1.16 -0.73 -29.87
N THR A 551 -0.70 -1.10 -28.68
CA THR A 551 -0.60 -0.20 -27.53
C THR A 551 0.37 0.93 -27.82
N GLU A 552 1.53 0.64 -28.43
CA GLU A 552 2.51 1.66 -28.79
C GLU A 552 1.94 2.63 -29.81
N GLY A 553 1.22 2.13 -30.82
CA GLY A 553 0.52 2.97 -31.80
C GLY A 553 -0.47 3.95 -31.18
N GLU A 554 -1.31 3.48 -30.25
CA GLU A 554 -2.24 4.35 -29.51
C GLU A 554 -1.50 5.44 -28.70
N LEU A 555 -0.38 5.08 -28.07
CA LEU A 555 0.40 5.99 -27.22
C LEU A 555 1.17 7.03 -28.04
N PHE A 556 1.77 6.65 -29.17
CA PHE A 556 2.41 7.60 -30.07
C PHE A 556 1.40 8.58 -30.66
N MET A 557 0.25 8.09 -31.14
CA MET A 557 -0.85 8.95 -31.62
C MET A 557 -1.28 9.96 -30.54
N THR A 558 -1.38 9.52 -29.29
CA THR A 558 -1.70 10.38 -28.14
C THR A 558 -0.62 11.43 -27.90
N GLY A 559 0.65 11.03 -27.83
CA GLY A 559 1.77 11.93 -27.58
C GLY A 559 1.94 12.98 -28.69
N LEU A 560 1.78 12.57 -29.95
CA LEU A 560 1.79 13.48 -31.10
C LEU A 560 0.66 14.50 -31.05
N LYS A 561 -0.54 14.08 -30.65
CA LYS A 561 -1.67 15.01 -30.46
C LYS A 561 -1.42 16.01 -29.33
N ILE A 562 -0.81 15.57 -28.23
CA ILE A 562 -0.42 16.47 -27.13
C ILE A 562 0.60 17.50 -27.60
N ARG A 563 1.64 17.06 -28.33
CA ARG A 563 2.61 17.99 -28.95
C ARG A 563 1.93 18.97 -29.88
N GLN A 564 1.00 18.51 -30.72
CA GLN A 564 0.22 19.39 -31.59
C GLN A 564 -0.53 20.48 -30.80
N LEU A 565 -1.17 20.14 -29.68
CA LEU A 565 -1.90 21.11 -28.85
C LEU A 565 -0.98 22.16 -28.21
N ILE A 566 0.20 21.72 -27.73
CA ILE A 566 1.20 22.58 -27.09
C ILE A 566 1.86 23.49 -28.14
N ASP A 567 2.36 22.92 -29.24
CA ASP A 567 3.06 23.64 -30.29
C ASP A 567 2.14 24.66 -31.01
N SER A 568 0.84 24.34 -31.13
CA SER A 568 -0.16 25.28 -31.69
C SER A 568 -0.69 26.30 -30.68
N SER A 569 -0.27 26.24 -29.42
CA SER A 569 -0.74 27.11 -28.33
C SER A 569 -2.27 27.12 -28.19
N PHE A 570 -2.89 25.93 -28.17
CA PHE A 570 -4.34 25.78 -28.04
C PHE A 570 -4.88 26.56 -26.83
N MET A 571 -5.93 27.37 -27.03
CA MET A 571 -6.42 28.31 -26.02
C MET A 571 -7.52 27.71 -25.14
N ILE A 572 -7.29 27.62 -23.83
CA ILE A 572 -8.25 27.14 -22.84
C ILE A 572 -8.75 28.29 -21.95
N TYR A 573 -9.97 28.18 -21.42
CA TYR A 573 -10.56 29.18 -20.53
C TYR A 573 -10.22 28.91 -19.06
N ASP A 574 -9.62 29.88 -18.36
CA ASP A 574 -9.33 29.79 -16.93
C ASP A 574 -10.44 30.47 -16.10
N LYS A 575 -11.18 29.66 -15.32
CA LYS A 575 -12.29 30.12 -14.47
C LYS A 575 -11.85 31.08 -13.35
N LYS A 576 -10.60 30.97 -12.85
CA LYS A 576 -10.09 31.81 -11.75
C LYS A 576 -9.78 33.21 -12.26
N SER A 577 -9.03 33.31 -13.35
CA SER A 577 -8.66 34.60 -13.97
C SER A 577 -9.74 35.17 -14.90
N LYS A 578 -10.74 34.36 -15.27
CA LYS A 578 -11.83 34.67 -16.22
C LYS A 578 -11.33 35.10 -17.60
N LYS A 579 -10.20 34.52 -18.04
CA LYS A 579 -9.55 34.82 -19.33
C LYS A 579 -9.09 33.54 -20.01
N SER A 580 -8.99 33.57 -21.34
CA SER A 580 -8.37 32.48 -22.09
C SER A 580 -6.85 32.59 -22.05
N ARG A 581 -6.16 31.46 -21.92
CA ARG A 581 -4.70 31.33 -21.93
C ARG A 581 -4.27 30.11 -22.76
N PRO A 582 -3.02 30.05 -23.25
CA PRO A 582 -2.50 28.85 -23.90
C PRO A 582 -2.48 27.66 -22.91
N ILE A 583 -2.66 26.47 -23.47
CA ILE A 583 -2.57 25.20 -22.76
C ILE A 583 -1.13 24.93 -22.30
N GLU A 584 -0.99 24.35 -21.12
CA GLU A 584 0.26 23.88 -20.55
C GLU A 584 0.16 22.36 -20.27
N TYR A 585 1.29 21.66 -20.11
CA TYR A 585 1.27 20.20 -19.86
C TYR A 585 0.47 19.81 -18.62
N LYS A 586 0.50 20.63 -17.55
CA LYS A 586 -0.29 20.41 -16.32
C LYS A 586 -1.81 20.42 -16.50
N ASP A 587 -2.30 20.97 -17.62
CA ASP A 587 -3.72 21.03 -17.95
C ASP A 587 -4.24 19.72 -18.57
N ILE A 588 -3.31 18.82 -18.93
CA ILE A 588 -3.59 17.57 -19.63
C ILE A 588 -3.46 16.40 -18.66
N VAL A 589 -4.44 15.51 -18.69
CA VAL A 589 -4.38 14.23 -17.99
C VAL A 589 -4.60 13.06 -18.95
N LEU A 590 -3.84 11.99 -18.74
CA LEU A 590 -4.04 10.68 -19.34
C LEU A 590 -4.73 9.78 -18.32
N LEU A 591 -5.94 9.33 -18.65
CA LEU A 591 -6.70 8.39 -17.84
C LEU A 591 -6.65 7.00 -18.46
N THR A 592 -6.12 6.05 -17.70
CA THR A 592 -6.05 4.65 -18.11
C THR A 592 -7.02 3.77 -17.30
N PRO A 593 -7.56 2.69 -17.87
CA PRO A 593 -8.35 1.72 -17.10
C PRO A 593 -7.51 0.95 -16.08
N THR A 594 -6.22 0.70 -16.39
CA THR A 594 -5.30 -0.10 -15.58
C THR A 594 -3.87 0.45 -15.64
N LYS A 595 -3.04 0.14 -14.63
CA LYS A 595 -1.63 0.57 -14.55
C LYS A 595 -0.66 -0.21 -15.46
N LYS A 596 -1.13 -1.25 -16.18
CA LYS A 596 -0.29 -2.19 -16.93
C LYS A 596 0.64 -1.52 -17.96
N ASN A 597 0.17 -0.47 -18.63
CA ASN A 597 0.90 0.18 -19.72
C ASN A 597 1.70 1.40 -19.24
N ASN A 598 1.81 1.64 -17.94
CA ASN A 598 2.48 2.82 -17.38
C ASN A 598 3.95 2.94 -17.83
N LEU A 599 4.67 1.82 -17.91
CA LEU A 599 6.06 1.77 -18.39
C LEU A 599 6.17 2.21 -19.85
N THR A 600 5.38 1.61 -20.72
CA THR A 600 5.34 1.95 -22.15
C THR A 600 4.94 3.42 -22.36
N ILE A 601 4.03 3.97 -21.54
CA ILE A 601 3.70 5.40 -21.53
C ILE A 601 4.94 6.25 -21.22
N LEU A 602 5.65 5.93 -20.12
CA LEU A 602 6.86 6.66 -19.72
C LEU A 602 7.92 6.63 -20.82
N GLU A 603 8.19 5.45 -21.38
CA GLU A 603 9.19 5.28 -22.44
C GLU A 603 8.85 6.07 -23.69
N ILE A 604 7.64 5.91 -24.23
CA ILE A 604 7.21 6.60 -25.47
C ILE A 604 7.18 8.12 -25.28
N PHE A 605 6.60 8.61 -24.19
CA PHE A 605 6.47 10.06 -23.98
C PHE A 605 7.81 10.72 -23.71
N LYS A 606 8.76 10.00 -23.10
CA LYS A 606 10.15 10.44 -22.98
C LYS A 606 10.83 10.58 -24.35
N THR A 607 10.54 9.71 -25.32
CA THR A 607 11.05 9.90 -26.70
C THR A 607 10.43 11.07 -27.45
N LEU A 608 9.31 11.61 -26.96
CA LEU A 608 8.62 12.77 -27.51
C LEU A 608 8.89 14.04 -26.69
N ASP A 609 9.82 14.00 -25.72
CA ASP A 609 10.14 15.10 -24.81
C ASP A 609 8.90 15.70 -24.13
N ILE A 610 7.95 14.84 -23.72
CA ILE A 610 6.76 15.23 -22.95
C ILE A 610 7.00 14.94 -21.47
N PRO A 611 6.99 15.95 -20.58
CA PRO A 611 7.12 15.73 -19.14
C PRO A 611 5.88 15.02 -18.60
N LEU A 612 6.09 13.96 -17.81
CA LEU A 612 5.01 13.17 -17.20
C LEU A 612 5.09 13.19 -15.66
N GLU A 613 3.95 13.40 -15.03
CA GLU A 613 3.74 13.19 -13.60
C GLU A 613 2.89 11.91 -13.42
N MET A 614 3.52 10.83 -12.96
CA MET A 614 2.85 9.55 -12.73
C MET A 614 2.93 9.17 -11.25
N ASN A 615 1.77 9.11 -10.59
CA ASN A 615 1.69 8.56 -9.24
C ASN A 615 1.49 7.04 -9.33
N ASP A 616 2.29 6.28 -8.58
CA ASP A 616 2.24 4.81 -8.50
C ASP A 616 2.61 4.03 -9.78
N ALA A 617 3.65 4.40 -10.52
CA ALA A 617 4.27 3.46 -11.45
C ALA A 617 4.91 2.32 -10.63
N GLN A 618 4.23 1.17 -10.57
CA GLN A 618 4.65 -0.02 -9.81
C GLN A 618 5.67 -0.83 -10.63
N ASN A 619 6.90 -0.35 -10.70
CA ASN A 619 8.00 -0.96 -11.47
C ASN A 619 9.33 -0.92 -10.72
N TYR A 620 9.31 -0.58 -9.43
CA TYR A 620 10.52 -0.36 -8.66
C TYR A 620 11.47 -1.57 -8.64
N PHE A 621 10.95 -2.79 -8.53
CA PHE A 621 11.77 -3.99 -8.56
C PHE A 621 12.22 -4.40 -9.97
N GLN A 622 11.68 -3.76 -11.01
CA GLN A 622 12.12 -3.96 -12.39
C GLN A 622 13.30 -3.04 -12.73
N ALA A 623 13.46 -1.93 -12.01
CA ALA A 623 14.59 -1.02 -12.18
C ALA A 623 15.92 -1.77 -12.01
N THR A 624 16.82 -1.60 -12.99
CA THR A 624 18.08 -2.35 -13.07
C THR A 624 18.91 -2.24 -11.80
N GLU A 625 19.03 -1.03 -11.24
CA GLU A 625 19.79 -0.79 -10.01
C GLU A 625 19.21 -1.49 -8.79
N ILE A 626 17.88 -1.61 -8.72
CA ILE A 626 17.20 -2.32 -7.63
C ILE A 626 17.36 -3.83 -7.79
N ARG A 627 17.25 -4.36 -9.01
CA ARG A 627 17.48 -5.79 -9.28
C ARG A 627 18.90 -6.23 -8.91
N THR A 628 19.89 -5.40 -9.23
CA THR A 628 21.28 -5.64 -8.83
C THR A 628 21.42 -5.68 -7.31
N MET A 629 20.84 -4.70 -6.61
CA MET A 629 20.91 -4.67 -5.14
C MET A 629 20.19 -5.82 -4.48
N ILE A 630 19.00 -6.22 -4.96
CA ILE A 630 18.28 -7.38 -4.43
C ILE A 630 19.07 -8.66 -4.68
N SER A 631 19.66 -8.81 -5.87
CA SER A 631 20.53 -9.96 -6.18
C SER A 631 21.74 -10.03 -5.23
N LEU A 632 22.31 -8.88 -4.86
CA LEU A 632 23.39 -8.83 -3.88
C LEU A 632 22.91 -9.17 -2.46
N LEU A 633 21.75 -8.66 -2.03
CA LEU A 633 21.16 -9.01 -0.73
C LEU A 633 20.82 -10.51 -0.63
N GLN A 634 20.28 -11.09 -1.71
CA GLN A 634 20.07 -12.52 -1.87
C GLN A 634 21.37 -13.31 -1.75
N LEU A 635 22.46 -12.83 -2.37
CA LEU A 635 23.77 -13.45 -2.30
C LEU A 635 24.40 -13.37 -0.90
N ILE A 636 24.20 -12.25 -0.19
CA ILE A 636 24.65 -12.07 1.20
C ILE A 636 23.89 -13.06 2.10
N ASP A 637 22.57 -13.20 1.92
CA ASP A 637 21.78 -14.19 2.66
C ASP A 637 22.26 -15.62 2.35
N ASN A 638 22.38 -15.96 1.06
CA ASN A 638 22.81 -17.27 0.60
C ASN A 638 23.62 -17.22 -0.71
N PRO A 639 24.94 -17.52 -0.68
CA PRO A 639 25.79 -17.45 -1.87
C PRO A 639 25.53 -18.55 -2.91
N TYR A 640 24.79 -19.62 -2.55
CA TYR A 640 24.53 -20.77 -3.43
C TYR A 640 23.37 -20.55 -4.41
N GLN A 641 23.13 -19.31 -4.82
CA GLN A 641 22.11 -18.93 -5.80
C GLN A 641 22.75 -18.48 -7.12
N ASP A 642 22.69 -19.35 -8.14
CA ASP A 642 23.40 -19.15 -9.42
C ASP A 642 23.01 -17.87 -10.15
N ILE A 643 21.71 -17.53 -10.21
CA ILE A 643 21.22 -16.35 -10.94
C ILE A 643 21.62 -15.04 -10.24
N PRO A 644 21.34 -14.84 -8.92
CA PRO A 644 21.82 -13.67 -8.19
C PRO A 644 23.34 -13.50 -8.24
N LEU A 645 24.11 -14.60 -8.10
CA LEU A 645 25.56 -14.55 -8.21
C LEU A 645 26.02 -14.07 -9.59
N ALA A 646 25.50 -14.65 -10.68
CA ALA A 646 25.85 -14.23 -12.03
C ALA A 646 25.43 -12.78 -12.32
N ALA A 647 24.27 -12.35 -11.80
CA ALA A 647 23.78 -10.98 -11.95
C ALA A 647 24.72 -9.96 -11.27
N VAL A 648 25.20 -10.25 -10.05
CA VAL A 648 26.13 -9.39 -9.32
C VAL A 648 27.51 -9.39 -9.97
N LEU A 649 28.03 -10.56 -10.35
CA LEU A 649 29.32 -10.68 -11.03
C LEU A 649 29.37 -9.90 -12.36
N ARG A 650 28.27 -9.91 -13.14
CA ARG A 650 28.15 -9.13 -14.38
C ARG A 650 27.88 -7.64 -14.13
N SER A 651 27.34 -7.28 -12.97
CA SER A 651 26.98 -5.90 -12.66
C SER A 651 28.22 -5.01 -12.50
N PRO A 652 28.07 -3.67 -12.58
CA PRO A 652 29.17 -2.73 -12.33
C PRO A 652 29.84 -2.84 -10.96
N ILE A 653 29.26 -3.57 -10.01
CA ILE A 653 29.87 -3.84 -8.69
C ILE A 653 31.14 -4.70 -8.84
N VAL A 654 31.15 -5.65 -9.77
CA VAL A 654 32.30 -6.55 -10.02
C VAL A 654 32.84 -6.37 -11.45
N GLY A 655 31.95 -6.22 -12.42
CA GLY A 655 32.29 -5.84 -13.80
C GLY A 655 32.81 -6.97 -14.68
N LEU A 656 32.38 -8.22 -14.46
CA LEU A 656 32.79 -9.34 -15.30
C LEU A 656 32.05 -9.36 -16.65
N ILE A 657 32.77 -9.72 -17.70
CA ILE A 657 32.22 -9.91 -19.05
C ILE A 657 31.83 -11.37 -19.32
N GLU A 658 31.03 -11.61 -20.35
CA GLU A 658 30.48 -12.93 -20.67
C GLU A 658 31.57 -14.03 -20.86
N PRO A 659 32.73 -13.77 -21.48
CA PRO A 659 33.82 -14.75 -21.55
C PRO A 659 34.44 -15.10 -20.18
N GLU A 660 34.54 -14.15 -19.26
CA GLU A 660 35.06 -14.39 -17.89
C GLU A 660 34.08 -15.28 -17.11
N LEU A 661 32.77 -14.99 -17.20
CA LEU A 661 31.72 -15.81 -16.59
C LEU A 661 31.74 -17.25 -17.13
N ALA A 662 31.95 -17.42 -18.43
CA ALA A 662 32.09 -18.73 -19.04
C ALA A 662 33.33 -19.47 -18.50
N SER A 663 34.48 -18.80 -18.37
CA SER A 663 35.71 -19.37 -17.82
C SER A 663 35.55 -19.87 -16.38
N ILE A 664 34.81 -19.13 -15.55
CA ILE A 664 34.43 -19.59 -14.19
C ILE A 664 33.63 -20.90 -14.28
N ARG A 665 32.60 -20.95 -15.15
CA ARG A 665 31.78 -22.16 -15.33
C ARG A 665 32.61 -23.35 -15.85
N LEU A 666 33.70 -23.10 -16.57
CA LEU A 666 34.58 -24.16 -17.06
C LEU A 666 35.38 -24.85 -15.94
N ALA A 667 35.64 -24.16 -14.82
CA ALA A 667 36.34 -24.74 -13.67
C ALA A 667 35.50 -25.82 -12.96
N ASP A 668 34.18 -25.62 -12.88
CA ASP A 668 33.24 -26.65 -12.43
C ASP A 668 31.87 -26.55 -13.15
N ARG A 669 31.58 -27.55 -13.99
CA ARG A 669 30.33 -27.65 -14.75
C ARG A 669 29.25 -28.49 -14.04
N ALA A 670 29.61 -29.25 -13.01
CA ALA A 670 28.74 -30.23 -12.39
C ALA A 670 28.00 -29.67 -11.17
N HIS A 671 28.61 -28.71 -10.48
CA HIS A 671 28.08 -28.13 -9.24
C HIS A 671 27.54 -26.70 -9.42
N THR A 672 27.19 -26.04 -8.31
CA THR A 672 26.63 -24.68 -8.32
C THR A 672 27.64 -23.68 -8.90
N TYR A 673 27.17 -22.51 -9.32
CA TYR A 673 28.07 -21.50 -9.86
C TYR A 673 29.03 -20.95 -8.80
N TYR A 674 28.61 -20.94 -7.53
CA TYR A 674 29.49 -20.57 -6.42
C TYR A 674 30.63 -21.59 -6.23
N ASP A 675 30.34 -22.89 -6.33
CA ASP A 675 31.39 -23.93 -6.31
C ASP A 675 32.38 -23.74 -7.47
N ALA A 676 31.89 -23.34 -8.66
CA ALA A 676 32.73 -23.02 -9.81
C ALA A 676 33.62 -21.78 -9.56
N VAL A 677 33.12 -20.75 -8.86
CA VAL A 677 33.92 -19.60 -8.42
C VAL A 677 35.04 -20.05 -7.48
N LEU A 678 34.72 -20.84 -6.46
CA LEU A 678 35.71 -21.35 -5.50
C LEU A 678 36.76 -22.24 -6.19
N ALA A 679 36.33 -23.10 -7.11
CA ALA A 679 37.21 -23.96 -7.90
C ALA A 679 38.14 -23.14 -8.80
N TYR A 680 37.61 -22.08 -9.44
CA TYR A 680 38.40 -21.17 -10.26
C TYR A 680 39.46 -20.43 -9.43
N GLN A 681 39.08 -19.89 -8.26
CA GLN A 681 39.98 -19.21 -7.32
C GLN A 681 41.07 -20.13 -6.78
N ALA A 682 40.74 -21.39 -6.49
CA ALA A 682 41.72 -22.36 -5.99
C ALA A 682 42.71 -22.84 -7.07
N SER A 683 42.33 -22.76 -8.35
CA SER A 683 43.09 -23.35 -9.46
C SER A 683 43.84 -22.34 -10.32
N ASN A 684 43.58 -21.03 -10.17
CA ASN A 684 44.14 -19.97 -11.01
C ASN A 684 44.64 -18.78 -10.16
N GLU A 685 45.68 -18.11 -10.66
CA GLU A 685 46.26 -16.89 -10.06
C GLU A 685 46.32 -15.74 -11.10
N ASP A 686 45.23 -15.54 -11.85
CA ASP A 686 45.11 -14.48 -12.86
C ASP A 686 44.31 -13.26 -12.38
N GLU A 687 44.15 -12.26 -13.25
CA GLU A 687 43.38 -11.04 -12.92
C GLU A 687 41.92 -11.37 -12.55
N LEU A 688 41.32 -12.38 -13.18
CA LEU A 688 39.97 -12.82 -12.88
C LEU A 688 39.89 -13.46 -11.48
N ALA A 689 40.84 -14.32 -11.11
CA ALA A 689 40.95 -14.90 -9.78
C ALA A 689 41.13 -13.80 -8.70
N ALA A 690 41.94 -12.77 -8.98
CA ALA A 690 42.12 -11.63 -8.09
C ALA A 690 40.83 -10.80 -7.90
N LYS A 691 40.08 -10.53 -8.98
CA LYS A 691 38.76 -9.87 -8.92
C LYS A 691 37.78 -10.68 -8.07
N LEU A 692 37.74 -12.00 -8.27
CA LEU A 692 36.89 -12.90 -7.50
C LEU A 692 37.30 -12.95 -6.03
N GLU A 693 38.59 -12.98 -5.71
CA GLU A 693 39.08 -12.96 -4.32
C GLU A 693 38.71 -11.66 -3.61
N HIS A 694 38.87 -10.52 -4.29
CA HIS A 694 38.47 -9.22 -3.77
C HIS A 694 36.96 -9.19 -3.46
N PHE A 695 36.13 -9.58 -4.42
CA PHE A 695 34.69 -9.68 -4.23
C PHE A 695 34.31 -10.67 -3.13
N GLY A 696 35.00 -11.82 -3.03
CA GLY A 696 34.76 -12.81 -1.97
C GLY A 696 35.01 -12.26 -0.57
N LYS A 697 36.02 -11.41 -0.40
CA LYS A 697 36.29 -10.71 0.87
C LYS A 697 35.21 -9.69 1.20
N GLN A 698 34.75 -8.91 0.21
CA GLN A 698 33.64 -7.97 0.38
C GLN A 698 32.35 -8.70 0.74
N LEU A 699 32.04 -9.80 0.05
CA LEU A 699 30.86 -10.61 0.33
C LEU A 699 30.87 -11.14 1.76
N GLU A 700 31.97 -11.74 2.22
CA GLU A 700 32.04 -12.24 3.61
C GLU A 700 31.97 -11.11 4.64
N HIS A 701 32.53 -9.94 4.34
CA HIS A 701 32.38 -8.75 5.17
C HIS A 701 30.91 -8.33 5.31
N TRP A 702 30.19 -8.19 4.20
CA TRP A 702 28.77 -7.84 4.19
C TRP A 702 27.89 -8.90 4.87
N ARG A 703 28.25 -10.19 4.76
CA ARG A 703 27.58 -11.29 5.48
C ARG A 703 27.73 -11.19 6.98
N GLU A 704 28.91 -10.80 7.47
CA GLU A 704 29.13 -10.60 8.89
C GLU A 704 28.43 -9.33 9.40
N LEU A 705 28.41 -8.27 8.58
CA LEU A 705 27.68 -7.04 8.88
C LEU A 705 26.17 -7.28 8.99
N ALA A 706 25.59 -8.04 8.06
CA ALA A 706 24.17 -8.39 8.06
C ALA A 706 23.71 -9.13 9.33
N ARG A 707 24.62 -9.80 10.06
CA ARG A 707 24.33 -10.48 11.33
C ARG A 707 24.36 -9.56 12.54
N ARG A 708 25.02 -8.40 12.44
CA ARG A 708 25.34 -7.53 13.57
C ARG A 708 24.69 -6.15 13.50
N SER A 709 24.35 -5.70 12.30
CA SER A 709 23.85 -4.35 12.00
C SER A 709 22.46 -4.39 11.36
N SER A 710 21.86 -3.21 11.21
CA SER A 710 20.61 -3.07 10.46
C SER A 710 20.83 -3.28 8.96
N ILE A 711 19.77 -3.61 8.22
CA ILE A 711 19.77 -3.68 6.75
C ILE A 711 20.06 -2.29 6.17
N THR A 712 19.62 -1.22 6.83
CA THR A 712 19.95 0.16 6.46
C THR A 712 21.45 0.40 6.49
N ASP A 713 22.13 0.02 7.56
CA ASP A 713 23.59 0.17 7.68
C ASP A 713 24.31 -0.69 6.62
N LEU A 714 23.83 -1.92 6.40
CA LEU A 714 24.36 -2.82 5.36
C LEU A 714 24.27 -2.20 3.96
N LEU A 715 23.13 -1.62 3.60
CA LEU A 715 22.94 -0.99 2.29
C LEU A 715 23.86 0.21 2.10
N TRP A 716 24.01 1.05 3.12
CA TRP A 716 24.91 2.21 3.06
C TRP A 716 26.37 1.79 2.93
N ASP A 717 26.82 0.80 3.72
CA ASP A 717 28.18 0.28 3.60
C ASP A 717 28.44 -0.27 2.20
N ILE A 718 27.49 -1.02 1.62
CA ILE A 718 27.61 -1.48 0.23
C ILE A 718 27.72 -0.30 -0.74
N TYR A 719 26.86 0.73 -0.62
CA TYR A 719 26.89 1.88 -1.52
C TYR A 719 28.22 2.62 -1.45
N TYR A 720 28.76 2.84 -0.26
CA TYR A 720 30.03 3.55 -0.06
C TYR A 720 31.24 2.73 -0.51
N GLU A 721 31.28 1.42 -0.24
CA GLU A 721 32.41 0.57 -0.61
C GLU A 721 32.49 0.29 -2.11
N THR A 722 31.33 0.21 -2.78
CA THR A 722 31.25 -0.10 -4.22
C THR A 722 31.23 1.15 -5.10
N GLY A 723 30.90 2.32 -4.54
CA GLY A 723 30.65 3.55 -5.30
C GLY A 723 29.45 3.43 -6.26
N TYR A 724 28.54 2.49 -5.99
CA TYR A 724 27.44 2.17 -6.89
C TYR A 724 26.44 3.32 -7.02
N LEU A 725 26.27 4.10 -5.95
CA LEU A 725 25.36 5.25 -5.93
C LEU A 725 25.86 6.37 -6.85
N GLU A 726 27.16 6.67 -6.81
CA GLU A 726 27.82 7.62 -7.70
C GLU A 726 27.81 7.13 -9.15
N TYR A 727 28.01 5.83 -9.37
CA TYR A 727 27.97 5.22 -10.69
C TYR A 727 26.61 5.41 -11.37
N VAL A 728 25.50 5.12 -10.68
CA VAL A 728 24.16 5.24 -11.30
C VAL A 728 23.75 6.68 -11.58
N VAL A 729 24.26 7.65 -10.81
CA VAL A 729 24.03 9.08 -11.06
C VAL A 729 24.61 9.52 -12.41
N GLY A 730 25.71 8.91 -12.85
CA GLY A 730 26.34 9.18 -14.15
C GLY A 730 25.61 8.61 -15.37
N LEU A 731 24.53 7.85 -15.18
CA LEU A 731 23.76 7.22 -16.26
C LEU A 731 22.55 8.07 -16.70
N PRO A 732 21.95 7.80 -17.87
CA PRO A 732 20.66 8.41 -18.24
C PRO A 732 19.61 8.19 -17.14
N ALA A 733 18.89 9.27 -16.82
CA ALA A 733 17.96 9.35 -15.68
C ALA A 733 18.63 9.06 -14.31
N GLY A 734 19.90 9.40 -14.14
CA GLY A 734 20.68 9.08 -12.93
C GLY A 734 20.08 9.60 -11.62
N ALA A 735 19.39 10.74 -11.63
CA ALA A 735 18.67 11.23 -10.47
C ALA A 735 17.57 10.25 -10.00
N GLN A 736 16.83 9.63 -10.92
CA GLN A 736 15.80 8.63 -10.59
C GLN A 736 16.41 7.36 -10.03
N ARG A 737 17.51 6.90 -10.63
CA ARG A 737 18.24 5.72 -10.14
C ARG A 737 18.78 5.93 -8.72
N GLN A 738 19.31 7.11 -8.44
CA GLN A 738 19.75 7.49 -7.10
C GLN A 738 18.59 7.52 -6.11
N ALA A 739 17.46 8.15 -6.49
CA ALA A 739 16.26 8.15 -5.66
C ALA A 739 15.75 6.74 -5.40
N ASN A 740 15.79 5.85 -6.40
CA ASN A 740 15.42 4.45 -6.26
C ASN A 740 16.26 3.76 -5.17
N LEU A 741 17.58 3.95 -5.16
CA LEU A 741 18.48 3.38 -4.15
C LEU A 741 18.23 3.97 -2.74
N TYR A 742 18.02 5.28 -2.62
CA TYR A 742 17.63 5.87 -1.32
C TYR A 742 16.30 5.32 -0.81
N ALA A 743 15.32 5.16 -1.71
CA ALA A 743 14.06 4.54 -1.34
C ALA A 743 14.24 3.09 -0.87
N LEU A 744 15.26 2.36 -1.34
CA LEU A 744 15.54 0.99 -0.87
C LEU A 744 15.92 1.00 0.61
N VAL A 745 16.76 1.95 1.00
CA VAL A 745 17.20 2.18 2.37
C VAL A 745 16.02 2.57 3.27
N ASP A 746 15.20 3.52 2.83
CA ASP A 746 14.02 3.96 3.58
C ASP A 746 13.00 2.82 3.76
N ARG A 747 12.84 1.97 2.74
CA ARG A 747 11.96 0.79 2.80
C ARG A 747 12.51 -0.29 3.72
N ALA A 748 13.82 -0.55 3.67
CA ALA A 748 14.47 -1.45 4.62
C ALA A 748 14.27 -0.95 6.06
N LYS A 749 14.42 0.35 6.31
CA LYS A 749 14.18 0.96 7.62
C LYS A 749 12.72 0.84 8.06
N ALA A 750 11.77 1.11 7.18
CA ALA A 750 10.34 0.95 7.48
C ALA A 750 9.98 -0.52 7.76
N TYR A 751 10.58 -1.45 7.01
CA TYR A 751 10.43 -2.88 7.23
C TYR A 751 10.97 -3.33 8.59
N GLU A 752 12.13 -2.85 9.04
CA GLU A 752 12.69 -3.21 10.35
C GLU A 752 11.89 -2.67 11.54
N GLN A 753 11.11 -1.60 11.32
CA GLN A 753 10.14 -1.10 12.29
C GLN A 753 8.87 -1.99 12.39
N SER A 754 8.69 -2.93 11.45
CA SER A 754 7.59 -3.91 11.44
C SER A 754 7.86 -5.12 12.36
N SER A 755 6.99 -6.14 12.28
CA SER A 755 7.12 -7.39 13.04
C SER A 755 8.27 -8.28 12.58
N PHE A 756 8.83 -8.03 11.39
CA PHE A 756 9.88 -8.83 10.80
C PHE A 756 11.25 -8.14 10.90
N ARG A 757 12.30 -8.91 11.20
CA ARG A 757 13.68 -8.40 11.32
C ARG A 757 14.67 -9.35 10.68
N GLY A 758 15.77 -8.79 10.20
CA GLY A 758 16.88 -9.51 9.58
C GLY A 758 16.76 -9.67 8.07
N LEU A 759 17.92 -9.86 7.43
CA LEU A 759 18.07 -9.90 5.98
C LEU A 759 17.22 -11.00 5.32
N TYR A 760 17.24 -12.22 5.84
CA TYR A 760 16.46 -13.35 5.31
C TYR A 760 14.97 -13.02 5.16
N GLN A 761 14.36 -12.45 6.20
CA GLN A 761 12.94 -12.12 6.17
C GLN A 761 12.66 -10.98 5.17
N PHE A 762 13.58 -10.01 5.06
CA PHE A 762 13.46 -8.92 4.10
C PHE A 762 13.53 -9.41 2.65
N VAL A 763 14.47 -10.32 2.35
CA VAL A 763 14.58 -10.97 1.03
C VAL A 763 13.31 -11.77 0.73
N ARG A 764 12.86 -12.62 1.66
CA ARG A 764 11.60 -13.39 1.53
C ARG A 764 10.39 -12.47 1.31
N PHE A 765 10.34 -11.32 1.99
CA PHE A 765 9.29 -10.33 1.81
C PHE A 765 9.27 -9.75 0.40
N ILE A 766 10.44 -9.40 -0.15
CA ILE A 766 10.57 -8.90 -1.53
C ILE A 766 10.18 -9.99 -2.53
N GLU A 767 10.69 -11.22 -2.36
CA GLU A 767 10.36 -12.35 -3.24
C GLU A 767 8.86 -12.63 -3.26
N LYS A 768 8.21 -12.64 -2.10
CA LYS A 768 6.76 -12.87 -1.98
C LYS A 768 5.92 -11.75 -2.58
N MET A 769 6.45 -10.53 -2.59
CA MET A 769 5.82 -9.42 -3.29
C MET A 769 5.94 -9.60 -4.81
N GLN A 770 7.12 -9.96 -5.31
CA GLN A 770 7.36 -10.23 -6.74
C GLN A 770 6.55 -11.43 -7.27
N GLU A 771 6.45 -12.52 -6.50
CA GLU A 771 5.65 -13.71 -6.85
C GLU A 771 4.16 -13.40 -7.06
N LYS A 772 3.65 -12.35 -6.40
CA LYS A 772 2.24 -11.94 -6.49
C LYS A 772 1.98 -10.84 -7.51
N ASP A 773 2.92 -10.63 -8.43
CA ASP A 773 2.91 -9.53 -9.41
C ASP A 773 2.67 -8.17 -8.74
N LYS A 774 3.08 -8.02 -7.47
CA LYS A 774 3.05 -6.76 -6.75
C LYS A 774 4.42 -6.10 -6.88
N ASP A 775 4.41 -4.80 -7.10
CA ASP A 775 5.62 -3.99 -7.15
C ASP A 775 5.37 -2.67 -6.42
N LEU A 776 6.45 -2.01 -6.00
CA LEU A 776 6.39 -0.74 -5.30
C LEU A 776 6.45 0.41 -6.31
N ALA A 777 5.85 1.53 -5.93
CA ALA A 777 5.95 2.76 -6.69
C ALA A 777 7.41 3.27 -6.71
N GLU A 778 7.90 3.82 -7.81
CA GLU A 778 9.14 4.58 -7.77
C GLU A 778 8.99 5.89 -6.95
N PRO A 779 10.04 6.33 -6.22
CA PRO A 779 10.06 7.62 -5.53
C PRO A 779 10.01 8.78 -6.54
N VAL A 780 9.17 9.77 -6.26
CA VAL A 780 9.09 11.00 -7.06
C VAL A 780 10.18 11.97 -6.61
N ILE A 781 11.14 12.28 -7.48
CA ILE A 781 12.28 13.18 -7.18
C ILE A 781 11.83 14.63 -7.04
N SER A 782 10.94 15.06 -7.94
CA SER A 782 10.37 16.40 -7.99
C SER A 782 9.04 16.36 -8.71
N ILE A 783 8.03 16.98 -8.12
CA ILE A 783 6.77 17.25 -8.83
C ILE A 783 7.10 18.38 -9.82
N GLU A 784 7.23 18.06 -11.10
CA GLU A 784 7.30 19.11 -12.12
C GLU A 784 5.95 19.83 -12.14
N ASP A 785 5.95 21.12 -11.79
CA ASP A 785 4.74 21.96 -11.76
C ASP A 785 4.03 22.01 -13.14
N ASN A 786 4.75 21.69 -14.23
CA ASN A 786 4.23 21.67 -15.59
C ASN A 786 4.47 20.34 -16.32
N ALA A 787 3.81 19.27 -15.88
CA ALA A 787 3.88 17.94 -16.49
C ALA A 787 2.48 17.36 -16.78
N VAL A 788 2.38 16.48 -17.78
CA VAL A 788 1.17 15.74 -18.11
C VAL A 788 0.92 14.69 -17.03
N ARG A 789 -0.27 14.69 -16.43
CA ARG A 789 -0.58 13.75 -15.36
C ARG A 789 -1.05 12.42 -15.92
N VAL A 790 -0.55 11.30 -15.41
CA VAL A 790 -1.05 9.96 -15.76
C VAL A 790 -1.62 9.30 -14.52
N MET A 791 -2.87 8.86 -14.60
CA MET A 791 -3.55 8.19 -13.50
C MET A 791 -4.64 7.25 -13.99
N THR A 792 -5.12 6.37 -13.11
CA THR A 792 -6.26 5.52 -13.44
C THR A 792 -7.57 6.29 -13.37
N ILE A 793 -8.61 5.82 -14.07
CA ILE A 793 -9.97 6.39 -13.94
C ILE A 793 -10.42 6.44 -12.47
N HIS A 794 -10.11 5.43 -11.67
CA HIS A 794 -10.42 5.39 -10.23
C HIS A 794 -9.74 6.53 -9.45
N ALA A 795 -8.45 6.77 -9.71
CA ALA A 795 -7.69 7.83 -9.04
C ALA A 795 -8.16 9.23 -9.44
N SER A 796 -8.78 9.37 -10.62
CA SER A 796 -9.32 10.64 -11.11
C SER A 796 -10.62 11.10 -10.43
N LYS A 797 -11.27 10.22 -9.65
CA LYS A 797 -12.55 10.54 -9.00
C LYS A 797 -12.39 11.73 -8.05
N GLY A 798 -13.34 12.66 -8.11
CA GLY A 798 -13.28 13.94 -7.39
C GLY A 798 -12.51 15.04 -8.11
N LEU A 799 -11.48 14.69 -8.89
CA LEU A 799 -10.66 15.64 -9.64
C LEU A 799 -11.34 16.16 -10.92
N GLU A 800 -10.78 17.21 -11.50
CA GLU A 800 -11.19 17.85 -12.75
C GLU A 800 -9.97 18.38 -13.50
N PHE A 801 -9.98 18.27 -14.83
CA PHE A 801 -8.86 18.66 -15.68
C PHE A 801 -9.37 19.38 -16.94
N PRO A 802 -8.71 20.47 -17.40
CA PRO A 802 -9.09 21.15 -18.63
C PRO A 802 -9.18 20.21 -19.84
N VAL A 803 -8.19 19.32 -20.00
CA VAL A 803 -8.10 18.37 -21.12
C VAL A 803 -7.88 16.96 -20.60
N VAL A 804 -8.68 16.02 -21.09
CA VAL A 804 -8.63 14.60 -20.70
C VAL A 804 -8.44 13.71 -21.92
N PHE A 805 -7.49 12.79 -21.85
CA PHE A 805 -7.36 11.65 -22.77
C PHE A 805 -7.78 10.36 -22.05
N LEU A 806 -8.75 9.64 -22.60
CA LEU A 806 -9.12 8.28 -22.18
C LEU A 806 -8.41 7.28 -23.07
N LEU A 807 -7.50 6.49 -22.52
CA LEU A 807 -6.66 5.54 -23.26
C LEU A 807 -7.17 4.10 -23.17
N ASP A 808 -6.72 3.23 -24.08
CA ASP A 808 -6.96 1.78 -24.05
C ASP A 808 -8.46 1.42 -24.01
N MET A 809 -9.31 2.20 -24.70
CA MET A 809 -10.76 2.07 -24.62
C MET A 809 -11.31 0.85 -25.36
N THR A 810 -10.52 0.23 -26.24
CA THR A 810 -10.89 -1.01 -26.97
C THR A 810 -10.51 -2.29 -26.23
N LYS A 811 -9.94 -2.18 -25.02
CA LYS A 811 -9.68 -3.32 -24.14
C LYS A 811 -10.97 -4.03 -23.74
N GLU A 812 -10.95 -5.36 -23.85
CA GLU A 812 -12.07 -6.19 -23.41
C GLU A 812 -12.25 -6.14 -21.89
N PHE A 813 -13.51 -6.20 -21.44
CA PHE A 813 -13.84 -6.27 -20.03
C PHE A 813 -13.17 -7.48 -19.35
N ASN A 814 -12.63 -7.25 -18.15
CA ASN A 814 -12.00 -8.34 -17.39
C ASN A 814 -13.06 -9.19 -16.69
N LEU A 815 -13.29 -10.40 -17.22
CA LEU A 815 -14.24 -11.38 -16.67
C LEU A 815 -13.55 -12.60 -16.03
N GLN A 816 -12.28 -12.50 -15.65
CA GLN A 816 -11.52 -13.61 -15.04
C GLN A 816 -12.19 -14.14 -13.77
N ASP A 817 -12.70 -13.24 -12.94
CA ASP A 817 -13.46 -13.54 -11.72
C ASP A 817 -14.65 -14.50 -11.92
N LEU A 818 -15.26 -14.53 -13.10
CA LEU A 818 -16.39 -15.39 -13.43
C LEU A 818 -15.97 -16.81 -13.86
N ARG A 819 -14.66 -17.05 -14.02
CA ARG A 819 -14.10 -18.35 -14.42
C ARG A 819 -13.76 -19.24 -13.24
N ASN A 820 -13.67 -18.67 -12.04
CA ASN A 820 -13.37 -19.40 -10.81
C ASN A 820 -14.38 -20.53 -10.55
N ARG A 821 -13.98 -21.50 -9.73
CA ARG A 821 -14.87 -22.59 -9.26
C ARG A 821 -15.84 -22.12 -8.18
N TYR A 822 -15.79 -20.87 -7.78
CA TYR A 822 -16.66 -20.24 -6.79
C TYR A 822 -17.02 -18.81 -7.21
N ALA A 823 -18.12 -18.29 -6.69
CA ALA A 823 -18.57 -16.91 -6.82
C ALA A 823 -19.31 -16.48 -5.56
N PHE A 824 -19.13 -15.22 -5.14
CA PHE A 824 -19.77 -14.64 -3.96
C PHE A 824 -20.52 -13.37 -4.33
N GLU A 825 -21.66 -13.13 -3.68
CA GLU A 825 -22.45 -11.91 -3.77
C GLU A 825 -23.13 -11.62 -2.42
N GLU A 826 -23.25 -10.34 -2.06
CA GLU A 826 -23.58 -9.89 -0.71
C GLU A 826 -24.93 -10.41 -0.22
N LYS A 827 -25.94 -10.43 -1.08
CA LYS A 827 -27.32 -10.82 -0.77
C LYS A 827 -27.65 -12.26 -1.17
N LEU A 828 -26.97 -12.77 -2.21
CA LEU A 828 -27.18 -14.11 -2.74
C LEU A 828 -26.24 -15.16 -2.14
N GLY A 829 -25.24 -14.77 -1.33
CA GLY A 829 -24.35 -15.69 -0.63
C GLY A 829 -23.27 -16.27 -1.53
N ALA A 830 -23.06 -17.59 -1.47
CA ALA A 830 -21.99 -18.29 -2.18
C ALA A 830 -22.53 -19.30 -3.20
N GLY A 831 -21.85 -19.36 -4.34
CA GLY A 831 -22.09 -20.34 -5.39
C GLY A 831 -20.79 -21.07 -5.71
N ILE A 832 -20.86 -22.39 -5.85
CA ILE A 832 -19.70 -23.24 -6.19
C ILE A 832 -19.98 -24.11 -7.41
N ARG A 833 -18.95 -24.39 -8.19
CA ARG A 833 -18.96 -25.49 -9.14
C ARG A 833 -18.67 -26.79 -8.41
N TYR A 834 -19.42 -27.84 -8.73
CA TYR A 834 -19.26 -29.16 -8.14
C TYR A 834 -18.47 -30.07 -9.09
N MET A 835 -17.35 -30.60 -8.61
CA MET A 835 -16.56 -31.62 -9.30
C MET A 835 -17.03 -32.99 -8.83
N ASP A 836 -17.58 -33.76 -9.75
CA ASP A 836 -17.95 -35.14 -9.48
C ASP A 836 -16.68 -36.00 -9.28
N PRO A 837 -16.51 -36.68 -8.12
CA PRO A 837 -15.31 -37.47 -7.81
C PRO A 837 -15.02 -38.61 -8.78
N GLU A 838 -16.08 -39.25 -9.31
CA GLU A 838 -15.97 -40.45 -10.13
C GLU A 838 -15.66 -40.09 -11.59
N THR A 839 -16.40 -39.11 -12.13
CA THR A 839 -16.31 -38.73 -13.54
C THR A 839 -15.31 -37.60 -13.80
N ARG A 840 -14.90 -36.87 -12.75
CA ARG A 840 -14.05 -35.66 -12.83
C ARG A 840 -14.66 -34.53 -13.67
N VAL A 841 -15.97 -34.58 -13.93
CA VAL A 841 -16.69 -33.52 -14.62
C VAL A 841 -17.04 -32.41 -13.63
N LEU A 842 -16.89 -31.16 -14.07
CA LEU A 842 -17.20 -29.98 -13.28
C LEU A 842 -18.55 -29.40 -13.73
N TYR A 843 -19.50 -29.31 -12.80
CA TYR A 843 -20.85 -28.82 -13.04
C TYR A 843 -21.10 -27.47 -12.36
N ASP A 844 -21.77 -26.55 -13.05
CA ASP A 844 -22.26 -25.30 -12.47
C ASP A 844 -23.53 -25.61 -11.65
N THR A 845 -23.46 -25.47 -10.32
CA THR A 845 -24.65 -25.62 -9.44
C THR A 845 -25.64 -24.46 -9.66
N LEU A 846 -26.90 -24.63 -9.25
CA LEU A 846 -27.90 -23.56 -9.34
C LEU A 846 -27.42 -22.27 -8.66
N PRO A 847 -26.93 -22.30 -7.39
CA PRO A 847 -26.42 -21.08 -6.76
C PRO A 847 -25.29 -20.43 -7.54
N PHE A 848 -24.36 -21.23 -8.09
CA PHE A 848 -23.28 -20.69 -8.91
C PHE A 848 -23.78 -20.00 -10.18
N GLN A 849 -24.73 -20.58 -10.91
CA GLN A 849 -25.28 -19.97 -12.12
C GLN A 849 -25.97 -18.63 -11.82
N ALA A 850 -26.84 -18.58 -10.80
CA ALA A 850 -27.55 -17.37 -10.42
C ALA A 850 -26.59 -16.26 -9.97
N ILE A 851 -25.62 -16.59 -9.10
CA ILE A 851 -24.64 -15.64 -8.58
C ILE A 851 -23.70 -15.16 -9.67
N LYS A 852 -23.28 -16.03 -10.59
CA LYS A 852 -22.42 -15.65 -11.72
C LYS A 852 -23.08 -14.62 -12.62
N LEU A 853 -24.38 -14.76 -12.90
CA LEU A 853 -25.15 -13.80 -13.70
C LEU A 853 -25.28 -12.46 -12.98
N ALA A 854 -25.65 -12.48 -11.70
CA ALA A 854 -25.73 -11.28 -10.88
C ALA A 854 -24.38 -10.55 -10.79
N LYS A 855 -23.29 -11.30 -10.58
CA LYS A 855 -21.91 -10.77 -10.53
C LYS A 855 -21.48 -10.19 -11.88
N GLN A 856 -21.81 -10.84 -13.01
CA GLN A 856 -21.54 -10.30 -14.34
C GLN A 856 -22.26 -8.97 -14.57
N ASN A 857 -23.54 -8.88 -14.21
CA ASN A 857 -24.28 -7.63 -14.34
C ASN A 857 -23.69 -6.53 -13.44
N LYS A 858 -23.36 -6.84 -12.18
CA LYS A 858 -22.72 -5.89 -11.26
C LYS A 858 -21.38 -5.37 -11.79
N LEU A 859 -20.53 -6.26 -12.32
CA LEU A 859 -19.24 -5.91 -12.92
C LEU A 859 -19.41 -4.99 -14.13
N LEU A 860 -20.29 -5.34 -15.07
CA LEU A 860 -20.51 -4.50 -16.26
C LEU A 860 -21.23 -3.19 -15.93
N SER A 861 -22.12 -3.18 -14.94
CA SER A 861 -22.71 -1.95 -14.41
C SER A 861 -21.63 -1.03 -13.81
N GLU A 862 -20.61 -1.58 -13.14
CA GLU A 862 -19.47 -0.80 -12.66
C GLU A 862 -18.57 -0.32 -13.80
N GLU A 863 -18.27 -1.13 -14.82
CA GLU A 863 -17.56 -0.67 -16.03
C GLU A 863 -18.28 0.52 -16.68
N MET A 864 -19.61 0.49 -16.72
CA MET A 864 -20.42 1.59 -17.25
C MET A 864 -20.29 2.86 -16.39
N ARG A 865 -20.25 2.73 -15.06
CA ARG A 865 -19.97 3.85 -14.15
C ARG A 865 -18.53 4.36 -14.25
N LYS A 866 -17.56 3.49 -14.50
CA LYS A 866 -16.17 3.89 -14.79
C LYS A 866 -16.09 4.72 -16.06
N LEU A 867 -16.81 4.34 -17.12
CA LEU A 867 -16.96 5.18 -18.31
C LEU A 867 -17.53 6.55 -17.94
N TYR A 868 -18.59 6.60 -17.12
CA TYR A 868 -19.22 7.85 -16.70
C TYR A 868 -18.24 8.76 -15.95
N VAL A 869 -17.48 8.19 -15.02
CA VAL A 869 -16.43 8.93 -14.29
C VAL A 869 -15.39 9.47 -15.26
N GLY A 870 -14.88 8.64 -16.19
CA GLY A 870 -13.89 9.02 -17.19
C GLY A 870 -14.34 10.19 -18.07
N LEU A 871 -15.53 10.12 -18.67
CA LEU A 871 -16.06 11.19 -19.52
C LEU A 871 -16.31 12.49 -18.73
N THR A 872 -16.72 12.40 -17.46
CA THR A 872 -17.03 13.57 -16.60
C THR A 872 -15.82 14.22 -15.92
N ARG A 873 -14.60 13.73 -16.16
CA ARG A 873 -13.38 14.40 -15.64
C ARG A 873 -12.98 15.62 -16.46
N ALA A 874 -13.40 15.68 -17.72
CA ALA A 874 -13.01 16.75 -18.63
C ALA A 874 -13.80 18.03 -18.32
N GLU A 875 -13.10 19.14 -18.13
CA GLU A 875 -13.75 20.44 -18.05
C GLU A 875 -14.03 21.02 -19.43
N GLN A 876 -13.09 20.89 -20.39
CA GLN A 876 -13.21 21.59 -21.67
C GLN A 876 -13.08 20.67 -22.89
N LYS A 877 -12.05 19.84 -22.96
CA LYS A 877 -11.79 18.97 -24.13
C LYS A 877 -11.59 17.52 -23.71
N LEU A 878 -12.19 16.61 -24.47
CA LEU A 878 -12.14 15.17 -24.25
C LEU A 878 -11.62 14.46 -25.49
N PHE A 879 -10.64 13.58 -25.30
CA PHE A 879 -10.09 12.68 -26.32
C PHE A 879 -10.33 11.24 -25.89
N ILE A 880 -10.79 10.38 -26.79
CA ILE A 880 -11.09 8.97 -26.53
C ILE A 880 -10.30 8.12 -27.51
N VAL A 881 -9.35 7.34 -27.00
CA VAL A 881 -8.34 6.64 -27.80
C VAL A 881 -8.58 5.13 -27.78
N GLY A 882 -8.50 4.50 -28.94
CA GLY A 882 -8.47 3.04 -29.04
C GLY A 882 -8.04 2.54 -30.42
N SER A 883 -7.71 1.25 -30.53
CA SER A 883 -7.30 0.63 -31.80
C SER A 883 -8.33 -0.33 -32.39
N TYR A 884 -8.43 -0.37 -33.72
CA TYR A 884 -9.12 -1.43 -34.47
C TYR A 884 -8.20 -1.97 -35.57
N LYS A 885 -8.57 -3.12 -36.17
CA LYS A 885 -7.80 -3.66 -37.31
C LYS A 885 -7.81 -2.68 -38.49
N ASN A 886 -8.99 -2.19 -38.83
CA ASN A 886 -9.24 -1.20 -39.87
C ASN A 886 -10.60 -0.51 -39.61
N LYS A 887 -10.89 0.55 -40.35
CA LYS A 887 -12.14 1.29 -40.30
C LYS A 887 -13.40 0.41 -40.50
N GLU A 888 -13.36 -0.56 -41.42
CA GLU A 888 -14.51 -1.42 -41.73
C GLU A 888 -14.89 -2.31 -40.54
N GLN A 889 -13.90 -2.87 -39.84
CA GLN A 889 -14.14 -3.70 -38.66
C GLN A 889 -14.75 -2.89 -37.52
N MET A 890 -14.29 -1.64 -37.34
CA MET A 890 -14.86 -0.71 -36.35
C MET A 890 -16.34 -0.46 -36.64
N ILE A 891 -16.67 -0.06 -37.88
CA ILE A 891 -18.05 0.20 -38.31
C ILE A 891 -18.90 -1.06 -38.18
N GLN A 892 -18.39 -2.24 -38.58
CA GLN A 892 -19.10 -3.51 -38.42
C GLN A 892 -19.45 -3.80 -36.96
N THR A 893 -18.53 -3.52 -36.05
CA THR A 893 -18.74 -3.74 -34.61
C THR A 893 -19.80 -2.78 -34.08
N TRP A 894 -19.73 -1.49 -34.42
CA TRP A 894 -20.66 -0.48 -33.92
C TRP A 894 -22.07 -0.65 -34.50
N SER A 895 -22.18 -1.10 -35.75
CA SER A 895 -23.45 -1.38 -36.43
C SER A 895 -24.27 -2.51 -35.81
N GLU A 896 -23.75 -3.25 -34.83
CA GLU A 896 -24.57 -4.17 -34.01
C GLU A 896 -25.76 -3.46 -33.32
N ALA A 897 -25.66 -2.14 -33.09
CA ALA A 897 -26.70 -1.32 -32.48
C ALA A 897 -27.53 -0.49 -33.49
N ALA A 898 -27.22 -0.57 -34.79
CA ALA A 898 -27.78 0.33 -35.82
C ALA A 898 -29.30 0.22 -36.00
N ASP A 899 -29.85 -0.98 -35.87
CA ASP A 899 -31.28 -1.29 -36.10
C ASP A 899 -32.16 -1.13 -34.84
N HIS A 900 -31.60 -0.65 -33.72
CA HIS A 900 -32.30 -0.65 -32.42
C HIS A 900 -33.27 0.53 -32.31
N GLU A 901 -34.58 0.29 -32.22
CA GLU A 901 -35.60 1.36 -32.24
C GLU A 901 -35.79 2.08 -30.88
N GLU A 902 -35.57 1.38 -29.76
CA GLU A 902 -35.72 1.97 -28.43
C GLU A 902 -34.55 2.87 -28.07
N LEU A 903 -34.78 3.90 -27.25
CA LEU A 903 -33.71 4.81 -26.83
C LEU A 903 -32.60 4.05 -26.09
N VAL A 904 -32.97 3.22 -25.12
CA VAL A 904 -32.03 2.40 -24.33
C VAL A 904 -31.82 1.06 -25.04
N PHE A 905 -30.56 0.67 -25.22
CA PHE A 905 -30.22 -0.60 -25.85
C PHE A 905 -30.67 -1.81 -25.00
N ASP A 906 -30.94 -2.94 -25.66
CA ASP A 906 -31.28 -4.18 -24.95
C ASP A 906 -30.19 -4.60 -23.94
N PRO A 907 -30.57 -5.13 -22.77
CA PRO A 907 -29.60 -5.66 -21.80
C PRO A 907 -28.64 -6.70 -22.40
N ALA A 908 -29.09 -7.51 -23.36
CA ALA A 908 -28.26 -8.52 -24.01
C ALA A 908 -27.06 -7.93 -24.76
N LEU A 909 -27.23 -6.76 -25.40
CA LEU A 909 -26.14 -6.06 -26.09
C LEU A 909 -25.17 -5.43 -25.08
N ARG A 910 -25.70 -4.87 -24.00
CA ARG A 910 -24.92 -4.20 -22.94
C ARG A 910 -24.16 -5.19 -22.05
N LEU A 911 -24.70 -6.39 -21.81
CA LEU A 911 -24.10 -7.44 -20.99
C LEU A 911 -23.16 -8.39 -21.76
N LYS A 912 -22.87 -8.09 -23.04
CA LYS A 912 -22.01 -8.91 -23.89
C LYS A 912 -20.58 -8.95 -23.34
N GLY A 913 -20.15 -10.13 -22.90
CA GLY A 913 -18.85 -10.28 -22.23
C GLY A 913 -17.62 -10.06 -23.12
N ARG A 914 -17.73 -10.21 -24.44
CA ARG A 914 -16.70 -9.80 -25.42
C ARG A 914 -17.04 -8.43 -25.97
N SER A 915 -16.89 -7.42 -25.13
CA SER A 915 -17.12 -6.02 -25.47
C SER A 915 -16.10 -5.14 -24.72
N SER A 916 -16.12 -3.84 -25.02
CA SER A 916 -15.19 -2.84 -24.50
C SER A 916 -15.92 -1.52 -24.23
N LEU A 917 -15.25 -0.59 -23.54
CA LEU A 917 -15.78 0.75 -23.31
C LEU A 917 -15.98 1.52 -24.63
N MET A 918 -15.07 1.36 -25.59
CA MET A 918 -15.16 1.96 -26.92
C MET A 918 -16.36 1.42 -27.70
N ASN A 919 -16.69 0.13 -27.58
CA ASN A 919 -17.87 -0.43 -28.26
C ASN A 919 -19.16 0.22 -27.74
N TRP A 920 -19.29 0.43 -26.43
CA TRP A 920 -20.45 1.14 -25.87
C TRP A 920 -20.58 2.58 -26.35
N ILE A 921 -19.46 3.30 -26.48
CA ILE A 921 -19.45 4.63 -27.12
C ILE A 921 -19.91 4.49 -28.58
N GLY A 922 -19.30 3.59 -29.33
CA GLY A 922 -19.62 3.33 -30.73
C GLY A 922 -21.10 3.01 -30.99
N TYR A 923 -21.71 2.19 -30.13
CA TYR A 923 -23.15 1.91 -30.18
C TYR A 923 -23.99 3.18 -30.03
N GLY A 924 -23.61 4.08 -29.12
CA GLY A 924 -24.29 5.36 -28.95
C GLY A 924 -24.09 6.34 -30.11
N LEU A 925 -22.95 6.24 -30.82
CA LEU A 925 -22.61 7.13 -31.94
C LEU A 925 -23.20 6.66 -33.29
N ILE A 926 -23.33 5.35 -33.54
CA ILE A 926 -23.74 4.84 -34.86
C ILE A 926 -25.14 5.32 -35.29
N ARG A 927 -26.03 5.58 -34.32
CA ARG A 927 -27.40 6.11 -34.55
C ARG A 927 -27.46 7.64 -34.64
N HIS A 928 -26.34 8.33 -34.40
CA HIS A 928 -26.29 9.79 -34.40
C HIS A 928 -26.17 10.33 -35.83
N PRO A 929 -26.89 11.41 -36.21
CA PRO A 929 -26.84 11.96 -37.57
C PRO A 929 -25.43 12.34 -38.04
N GLU A 930 -24.56 12.79 -37.14
CA GLU A 930 -23.18 13.15 -37.51
C GLU A 930 -22.32 11.96 -37.95
N MET A 931 -22.69 10.73 -37.57
CA MET A 931 -21.94 9.55 -38.00
C MET A 931 -22.00 9.34 -39.52
N GLN A 932 -23.03 9.86 -40.19
CA GLN A 932 -23.13 9.84 -41.66
C GLN A 932 -21.93 10.47 -42.37
N LYS A 933 -21.21 11.40 -41.71
CA LYS A 933 -19.98 12.01 -42.25
C LYS A 933 -18.84 11.00 -42.44
N TYR A 934 -18.89 9.87 -41.73
CA TYR A 934 -17.79 8.90 -41.63
C TYR A 934 -18.10 7.55 -42.30
N LEU A 935 -19.37 7.32 -42.67
CA LEU A 935 -19.83 6.11 -43.35
C LEU A 935 -19.71 6.27 -44.88
N GLU A 936 -19.20 5.25 -45.56
CA GLU A 936 -19.03 5.25 -47.02
C GLU A 936 -20.30 4.81 -47.76
N GLU A 937 -21.14 4.00 -47.10
CA GLU A 937 -22.44 3.55 -47.58
C GLU A 937 -23.54 3.98 -46.59
N GLU A 938 -24.75 4.29 -47.08
CA GLU A 938 -25.92 4.57 -46.24
C GLU A 938 -26.30 3.29 -45.48
N ILE A 939 -25.90 3.21 -44.20
CA ILE A 939 -26.37 2.17 -43.29
C ILE A 939 -27.78 2.55 -42.86
N SER A 940 -28.75 1.65 -43.10
CA SER A 940 -30.10 1.77 -42.55
C SER A 940 -30.01 1.81 -41.02
N THR A 941 -30.30 2.96 -40.43
CA THR A 941 -30.20 3.20 -38.99
C THR A 941 -31.53 3.73 -38.46
N SER A 942 -31.91 3.32 -37.25
CA SER A 942 -32.95 3.96 -36.46
C SER A 942 -32.43 5.30 -35.91
N LEU A 943 -32.44 6.33 -36.77
CA LEU A 943 -31.88 7.64 -36.46
C LEU A 943 -32.44 8.23 -35.16
N LEU A 944 -31.53 8.61 -34.26
CA LEU A 944 -31.88 9.27 -33.01
C LEU A 944 -32.26 10.73 -33.31
N GLN A 945 -33.56 11.00 -33.36
CA GLN A 945 -34.09 12.34 -33.59
C GLN A 945 -33.85 13.21 -32.34
N HIS A 946 -33.32 14.43 -32.54
CA HIS A 946 -33.16 15.47 -31.49
C HIS A 946 -31.96 15.36 -30.51
N SER A 947 -30.77 14.95 -30.97
CA SER A 947 -29.52 15.16 -30.21
C SER A 947 -28.78 16.44 -30.65
N ASN A 948 -28.28 17.21 -29.68
CA ASN A 948 -27.46 18.40 -29.91
C ASN A 948 -25.96 18.16 -29.64
N ALA A 949 -25.56 16.90 -29.43
CA ALA A 949 -24.16 16.54 -29.21
C ALA A 949 -23.35 16.65 -30.51
N GLN A 950 -22.08 17.04 -30.38
CA GLN A 950 -21.11 17.10 -31.48
C GLN A 950 -19.92 16.22 -31.16
N PHE A 951 -19.33 15.59 -32.16
CA PHE A 951 -18.09 14.83 -32.04
C PHE A 951 -17.34 14.72 -33.36
N SER A 952 -16.04 14.48 -33.28
CA SER A 952 -15.21 14.10 -34.43
C SER A 952 -14.53 12.76 -34.24
N ILE A 953 -14.27 12.08 -35.36
CA ILE A 953 -13.48 10.85 -35.41
C ILE A 953 -12.26 11.09 -36.30
N SER A 954 -11.08 10.69 -35.82
CA SER A 954 -9.80 10.77 -36.53
C SER A 954 -9.12 9.41 -36.56
N TRP A 955 -8.40 9.11 -37.64
CA TRP A 955 -7.65 7.88 -37.83
C TRP A 955 -6.17 8.16 -38.00
N MET A 956 -5.33 7.32 -37.43
CA MET A 956 -3.89 7.29 -37.67
C MET A 956 -3.42 5.84 -37.83
N ASN A 957 -2.51 5.63 -38.76
CA ASN A 957 -1.83 4.34 -38.97
C ASN A 957 -0.33 4.49 -38.68
N GLN A 958 0.38 3.38 -38.70
CA GLN A 958 1.83 3.36 -38.44
C GLN A 958 2.61 4.34 -39.32
N GLN A 959 2.28 4.44 -40.61
CA GLN A 959 2.97 5.34 -41.53
C GLN A 959 2.80 6.81 -41.14
N SER A 960 1.57 7.23 -40.83
CA SER A 960 1.29 8.60 -40.40
C SER A 960 2.01 8.99 -39.11
N ILE A 961 2.22 8.04 -38.20
CA ILE A 961 2.98 8.23 -36.95
C ILE A 961 4.46 8.45 -37.26
N ILE A 962 5.06 7.62 -38.12
CA ILE A 962 6.47 7.71 -38.50
C ILE A 962 6.76 9.05 -39.19
N GLU A 963 5.91 9.46 -40.15
CA GLU A 963 6.05 10.73 -40.85
C GLU A 963 6.04 11.93 -39.88
N GLN A 964 5.13 11.93 -38.90
CA GLN A 964 5.07 12.98 -37.89
C GLN A 964 6.27 12.95 -36.91
N ARG A 965 6.77 11.76 -36.55
CA ARG A 965 7.98 11.62 -35.71
C ARG A 965 9.22 12.16 -36.41
N GLN A 966 9.40 11.88 -37.70
CA GLN A 966 10.51 12.41 -38.48
C GLN A 966 10.46 13.95 -38.54
N LEU A 967 9.28 14.52 -38.78
CA LEU A 967 9.06 15.97 -38.76
C LEU A 967 9.37 16.62 -37.39
N LEU A 968 9.20 15.90 -36.28
CA LEU A 968 9.56 16.37 -34.93
C LEU A 968 11.06 16.28 -34.68
N ALA A 969 11.69 15.14 -34.99
CA ALA A 969 13.12 14.92 -34.81
C ALA A 969 13.97 15.93 -35.60
N GLU A 970 13.56 16.26 -36.83
CA GLU A 970 14.21 17.30 -37.64
C GLU A 970 14.18 18.69 -36.98
N LYS A 971 13.14 19.01 -36.20
CA LYS A 971 13.04 20.29 -35.47
C LYS A 971 13.91 20.31 -34.22
N GLU A 972 14.06 19.19 -33.52
CA GLU A 972 14.81 19.10 -32.26
C GLU A 972 16.34 19.04 -32.46
N LEU A 973 16.81 18.34 -33.50
CA LEU A 973 18.23 18.32 -33.89
C LEU A 973 18.80 19.71 -34.17
N VAL A 974 17.99 20.62 -34.72
CA VAL A 974 18.37 22.02 -34.97
C VAL A 974 18.59 22.82 -33.67
N ASN A 975 17.89 22.46 -32.58
CA ASN A 975 18.04 23.11 -31.27
C ASN A 975 19.23 22.56 -30.45
N LEU A 976 19.50 21.26 -30.51
CA LEU A 976 20.62 20.61 -29.81
C LEU A 976 22.01 21.05 -30.33
N ASP A 977 22.15 21.26 -31.63
CA ASP A 977 23.37 21.78 -32.26
C ASP A 977 23.73 23.22 -31.83
N GLN A 978 22.77 23.96 -31.25
CA GLN A 978 23.01 25.29 -30.65
C GLN A 978 23.50 25.20 -29.20
N GLN A 979 23.03 24.24 -28.41
CA GLN A 979 23.40 24.10 -26.99
C GLN A 979 24.76 23.42 -26.77
N MET A 980 25.15 22.45 -27.62
CA MET A 980 26.41 21.71 -27.46
C MET A 980 27.68 22.52 -27.73
N LYS A 981 27.56 23.79 -28.18
CA LYS A 981 28.71 24.68 -28.44
C LYS A 981 29.16 25.50 -27.23
N GLU A 982 28.50 25.41 -26.07
CA GLU A 982 28.76 26.29 -24.92
C GLU A 982 29.54 25.65 -23.75
N ASP A 983 29.67 24.32 -23.65
CA ASP A 983 30.19 23.64 -22.44
C ASP A 983 31.54 22.91 -22.62
N GLU A 984 32.59 23.62 -23.05
CA GLU A 984 33.98 23.19 -22.84
C GLU A 984 34.74 24.23 -22.01
N THR A 985 34.59 24.18 -20.68
CA THR A 985 35.46 24.95 -19.75
C THR A 985 36.31 24.03 -18.88
N LEU A 986 37.59 24.36 -18.77
CA LEU A 986 38.57 23.65 -17.94
C LEU A 986 38.23 23.77 -16.44
N LEU A 987 38.37 22.66 -15.70
CA LEU A 987 38.17 22.59 -14.24
C LEU A 987 38.99 23.66 -13.51
N ALA A 988 38.34 24.46 -12.66
CA ALA A 988 38.98 25.56 -11.94
C ALA A 988 39.94 25.07 -10.84
N ASP A 989 41.08 25.74 -10.68
CA ASP A 989 42.14 25.48 -9.68
C ASP A 989 41.62 25.40 -8.22
N SER A 990 40.51 26.07 -7.94
CA SER A 990 39.83 26.02 -6.63
C SER A 990 39.24 24.65 -6.29
N LEU A 991 38.78 23.89 -7.29
CA LEU A 991 38.22 22.55 -7.10
C LEU A 991 39.33 21.53 -6.82
N GLN A 992 40.46 21.66 -7.51
CA GLN A 992 41.64 20.81 -7.29
C GLN A 992 42.17 20.94 -5.85
N LYS A 993 42.20 22.18 -5.32
CA LYS A 993 42.58 22.42 -3.92
C LYS A 993 41.59 21.84 -2.91
N ARG A 994 40.29 21.75 -3.24
CA ARG A 994 39.27 21.15 -2.37
C ARG A 994 39.37 19.63 -2.34
N LEU A 995 39.62 18.99 -3.49
CA LEU A 995 39.78 17.54 -3.58
C LEU A 995 41.06 17.03 -2.90
N ALA A 996 42.11 17.85 -2.85
CA ALA A 996 43.37 17.53 -2.18
C ALA A 996 43.41 17.93 -0.69
N TYR A 997 42.30 18.40 -0.10
CA TYR A 997 42.28 18.83 1.30
C TYR A 997 42.26 17.61 2.23
N GLU A 998 43.28 17.49 3.07
CA GLU A 998 43.34 16.52 4.17
C GLU A 998 43.00 17.24 5.50
N TYR A 999 42.12 16.64 6.31
CA TYR A 999 41.71 17.22 7.58
C TYR A 999 42.89 17.20 8.58
N PRO A 1000 43.39 18.37 9.07
CA PRO A 1000 44.60 18.43 9.88
C PRO A 1000 44.54 17.70 11.24
N TYR A 1001 43.34 17.45 11.77
CA TYR A 1001 43.13 16.88 13.11
C TYR A 1001 42.49 15.48 13.06
N GLN A 1002 42.81 14.68 12.04
CA GLN A 1002 42.22 13.36 11.84
C GLN A 1002 42.47 12.41 13.02
N ALA A 1003 43.65 12.44 13.64
CA ALA A 1003 43.98 11.61 14.81
C ALA A 1003 43.10 11.91 16.03
N SER A 1004 42.78 13.19 16.27
CA SER A 1004 41.91 13.63 17.36
C SER A 1004 40.47 13.11 17.19
N SER A 1005 40.00 12.93 15.94
CA SER A 1005 38.67 12.37 15.65
C SER A 1005 38.55 10.86 15.92
N GLN A 1006 39.67 10.15 16.04
CA GLN A 1006 39.74 8.70 16.20
C GLN A 1006 40.13 8.26 17.62
N THR A 1007 40.38 9.22 18.51
CA THR A 1007 40.77 9.01 19.90
C THR A 1007 39.69 9.52 20.85
N THR A 1008 39.68 9.03 22.09
CA THR A 1008 38.75 9.51 23.12
C THR A 1008 39.37 10.69 23.85
N SER A 1009 38.55 11.67 24.25
CA SER A 1009 38.99 12.80 25.09
C SER A 1009 39.06 12.47 26.58
N TYR A 1010 38.60 11.28 27.00
CA TYR A 1010 38.53 10.83 28.38
C TYR A 1010 39.10 9.41 28.55
N GLN A 1011 39.89 9.21 29.60
CA GLN A 1011 40.41 7.91 30.04
C GLN A 1011 40.40 7.81 31.57
N SER A 1012 40.04 6.65 32.11
CA SER A 1012 40.21 6.39 33.55
C SER A 1012 41.58 5.79 33.85
N VAL A 1013 42.17 6.12 35.00
CA VAL A 1013 43.47 5.55 35.43
C VAL A 1013 43.44 4.02 35.50
N SER A 1014 42.27 3.43 35.77
CA SER A 1014 42.09 1.98 35.80
C SER A 1014 42.19 1.33 34.41
N GLU A 1015 41.81 2.04 33.34
CA GLU A 1015 41.87 1.55 31.95
C GLU A 1015 43.27 1.66 31.36
N ILE A 1016 44.03 2.70 31.74
CA ILE A 1016 45.37 2.97 31.24
C ILE A 1016 46.49 2.43 32.13
N LYS A 1017 46.16 1.69 33.20
CA LYS A 1017 47.13 1.22 34.19
C LYS A 1017 48.34 0.48 33.60
N ARG A 1018 48.12 -0.29 32.53
CA ARG A 1018 49.16 -1.05 31.82
C ARG A 1018 50.16 -0.19 31.04
N LEU A 1019 49.77 1.01 30.63
CA LEU A 1019 50.66 1.95 29.90
C LEU A 1019 51.86 2.38 30.73
N PHE A 1020 51.77 2.25 32.05
CA PHE A 1020 52.75 2.77 32.99
C PHE A 1020 53.43 1.65 33.82
N GLU A 1021 53.28 0.38 33.41
CA GLU A 1021 53.82 -0.79 34.14
C GLU A 1021 55.35 -0.98 33.97
N ASP A 1022 55.97 -0.45 32.90
CA ASP A 1022 57.43 -0.52 32.67
C ASP A 1022 58.05 0.86 32.29
N PRO A 1023 58.97 1.43 33.10
CA PRO A 1023 59.63 2.72 32.81
C PRO A 1023 60.63 2.68 31.65
N ASP A 1024 61.21 1.52 31.35
CA ASP A 1024 62.31 1.39 30.38
C ASP A 1024 61.80 1.07 28.96
N ASP A 1025 60.51 0.71 28.80
CA ASP A 1025 59.87 0.38 27.53
C ASP A 1025 58.63 1.24 27.23
N THR A 1026 58.87 2.55 27.10
CA THR A 1026 57.82 3.56 26.88
C THR A 1026 57.24 3.58 25.46
N GLN A 1027 57.82 2.85 24.50
CA GLN A 1027 57.30 2.78 23.13
C GLN A 1027 56.39 1.57 22.90
N GLU A 1028 56.69 0.39 23.45
CA GLU A 1028 55.83 -0.80 23.29
C GLU A 1028 54.53 -0.72 24.12
N SER A 1029 54.49 0.14 25.16
CA SER A 1029 53.38 0.26 26.10
C SER A 1029 52.29 1.27 25.71
N ARG A 1030 52.54 2.14 24.71
CA ARG A 1030 51.60 3.19 24.25
C ARG A 1030 50.43 2.61 23.46
N LEU A 1031 49.28 3.27 23.52
CA LEU A 1031 48.11 2.84 22.73
C LEU A 1031 48.36 3.12 21.26
N THR A 1032 48.24 2.11 20.41
CA THR A 1032 48.31 2.31 18.95
C THR A 1032 47.10 3.12 18.46
N LEU A 1033 47.37 4.06 17.54
CA LEU A 1033 46.38 4.76 16.73
C LEU A 1033 45.76 3.80 15.70
N GLU A 1034 45.04 2.80 16.17
CA GLU A 1034 44.25 1.93 15.31
C GLU A 1034 42.86 2.51 15.10
N SER A 1035 42.45 2.61 13.83
CA SER A 1035 41.10 2.95 13.41
C SER A 1035 40.08 2.00 14.06
N SER A 1036 38.88 2.51 14.32
CA SER A 1036 37.77 1.74 14.92
C SER A 1036 37.48 0.42 14.19
N GLN A 1037 37.70 0.39 12.87
CA GLN A 1037 37.52 -0.77 11.98
C GLN A 1037 38.65 -1.80 12.13
N ASN A 1038 39.92 -1.38 12.21
CA ASN A 1038 41.04 -2.29 12.49
C ASN A 1038 40.94 -2.84 13.91
N LYS A 1039 40.55 -2.00 14.87
CA LYS A 1039 40.18 -2.38 16.25
C LYS A 1039 38.96 -3.28 16.33
N ALA A 1040 38.18 -3.49 15.27
CA ALA A 1040 37.03 -4.40 15.23
C ALA A 1040 37.41 -5.76 14.63
N ALA A 1041 38.24 -5.76 13.59
CA ALA A 1041 38.80 -6.97 12.97
C ALA A 1041 39.84 -7.67 13.87
N SER A 1042 40.58 -6.92 14.69
CA SER A 1042 41.56 -7.45 15.65
C SER A 1042 40.98 -7.76 17.04
N ARG A 1043 39.65 -7.68 17.24
CA ARG A 1043 39.02 -7.98 18.54
C ARG A 1043 39.09 -9.47 18.86
N GLN A 1044 40.14 -9.85 19.58
CA GLN A 1044 39.88 -10.29 20.93
C GLN A 1044 39.18 -9.13 21.63
N PHE A 1045 37.88 -9.23 21.91
CA PHE A 1045 37.20 -8.21 22.72
C PHE A 1045 38.13 -7.89 23.90
N ARG A 1046 38.38 -6.61 24.17
CA ARG A 1046 39.12 -6.19 25.37
C ARG A 1046 38.26 -6.53 26.59
N TYR A 1047 38.29 -7.82 26.89
CA TYR A 1047 37.74 -8.44 28.05
C TYR A 1047 38.61 -7.98 29.22
N THR A 1048 38.01 -7.23 30.15
CA THR A 1048 38.61 -7.11 31.48
C THR A 1048 38.68 -8.49 32.17
N GLN A 1049 37.97 -9.51 31.65
CA GLN A 1049 37.96 -10.92 32.10
C GLN A 1049 37.70 -11.90 30.93
N GLU A 1050 38.51 -12.95 30.79
CA GLU A 1050 38.48 -13.94 29.67
C GLU A 1050 37.14 -14.69 29.45
N GLN A 1051 36.16 -14.55 30.36
CA GLN A 1051 34.87 -15.25 30.29
C GLN A 1051 33.71 -14.30 30.59
N LEU A 1052 32.59 -14.50 29.90
CA LEU A 1052 31.32 -13.85 30.24
C LEU A 1052 30.90 -14.27 31.66
N ALA A 1053 30.53 -13.29 32.50
CA ALA A 1053 30.10 -13.58 33.86
C ALA A 1053 28.85 -14.47 33.85
N GLU A 1054 28.88 -15.60 34.56
CA GLU A 1054 27.70 -16.44 34.73
C GLU A 1054 26.57 -15.66 35.42
N PRO A 1055 25.32 -15.74 34.94
CA PRO A 1055 24.18 -15.18 35.63
C PRO A 1055 24.13 -15.64 37.09
N LYS A 1056 23.89 -14.69 38.01
CA LYS A 1056 23.97 -14.91 39.47
C LYS A 1056 23.11 -16.07 39.99
N PHE A 1057 22.06 -16.48 39.26
CA PHE A 1057 21.17 -17.59 39.62
C PHE A 1057 21.70 -18.98 39.22
N LEU A 1058 22.72 -19.07 38.35
CA LEU A 1058 23.35 -20.33 37.94
C LEU A 1058 24.58 -20.71 38.79
N GLN A 1059 25.15 -19.74 39.51
CA GLN A 1059 26.30 -19.96 40.39
C GLN A 1059 25.90 -20.85 41.59
N LYS A 1060 26.25 -22.15 41.52
CA LYS A 1060 25.93 -23.17 42.53
C LYS A 1060 26.63 -22.94 43.87
N ASP A 1061 27.82 -22.34 43.82
CA ASP A 1061 28.54 -21.85 44.98
C ASP A 1061 28.58 -20.33 44.92
N ARG A 1062 27.87 -19.67 45.85
CA ARG A 1062 28.00 -18.23 46.10
C ARG A 1062 29.34 -17.92 46.77
N GLN A 1063 30.45 -18.34 46.18
CA GLN A 1063 31.77 -17.92 46.62
C GLN A 1063 31.91 -16.43 46.31
N VAL A 1064 31.92 -15.63 47.37
CA VAL A 1064 32.20 -14.20 47.26
C VAL A 1064 33.54 -14.01 46.55
N SER A 1065 33.56 -13.23 45.47
CA SER A 1065 34.75 -12.95 44.68
C SER A 1065 35.78 -12.17 45.50
N ALA A 1066 37.06 -12.42 45.26
CA ALA A 1066 38.14 -11.70 45.92
C ALA A 1066 38.07 -10.18 45.66
N ALA A 1067 37.65 -9.77 44.47
CA ALA A 1067 37.45 -8.36 44.12
C ALA A 1067 36.36 -7.69 44.99
N THR A 1068 35.22 -8.36 45.21
CA THR A 1068 34.15 -7.81 46.08
C THR A 1068 34.59 -7.71 47.54
N VAL A 1069 35.41 -8.66 48.02
CA VAL A 1069 36.03 -8.56 49.36
C VAL A 1069 37.02 -7.39 49.41
N GLY A 1070 37.83 -7.21 48.36
CA GLY A 1070 38.76 -6.08 48.22
C GLY A 1070 38.05 -4.74 48.27
N THR A 1071 37.02 -4.53 47.45
CA THR A 1071 36.21 -3.30 47.43
C THR A 1071 35.55 -3.03 48.79
N ALA A 1072 35.02 -4.06 49.46
CA ALA A 1072 34.46 -3.91 50.80
C ALA A 1072 35.53 -3.55 51.85
N THR A 1073 36.76 -4.05 51.69
CA THR A 1073 37.90 -3.72 52.54
C THR A 1073 38.34 -2.26 52.35
N HIS A 1074 38.40 -1.76 51.11
CA HIS A 1074 38.67 -0.35 50.80
C HIS A 1074 37.59 0.57 51.38
N ALA A 1075 36.30 0.27 51.15
CA ALA A 1075 35.19 1.07 51.69
C ALA A 1075 35.21 1.11 53.22
N LEU A 1076 35.64 0.02 53.87
CA LEU A 1076 35.82 0.00 55.31
C LEU A 1076 36.98 0.91 55.76
N LEU A 1077 38.15 0.85 55.11
CA LEU A 1077 39.31 1.71 55.40
C LEU A 1077 39.02 3.20 55.19
N GLN A 1078 38.21 3.54 54.19
CA GLN A 1078 37.70 4.89 53.96
C GLN A 1078 36.84 5.39 55.14
N LEU A 1079 35.97 4.53 55.68
CA LEU A 1079 34.93 4.93 56.63
C LEU A 1079 35.32 4.76 58.10
N LEU A 1080 36.44 4.08 58.40
CA LEU A 1080 36.94 3.96 59.76
C LEU A 1080 37.42 5.33 60.29
N PRO A 1081 37.16 5.68 61.56
CA PRO A 1081 37.80 6.83 62.20
C PRO A 1081 39.33 6.66 62.20
N LEU A 1082 40.08 7.75 62.03
CA LEU A 1082 41.55 7.76 62.13
C LEU A 1082 41.98 7.76 63.61
N GLU A 1083 41.65 6.67 64.29
CA GLU A 1083 42.01 6.35 65.68
C GLU A 1083 42.39 4.86 65.73
N MET A 1084 43.08 4.41 66.77
CA MET A 1084 43.47 3.00 66.87
C MET A 1084 42.24 2.08 66.89
N PRO A 1085 42.00 1.27 65.84
CA PRO A 1085 40.81 0.45 65.79
C PRO A 1085 41.01 -0.81 66.65
N THR A 1086 39.95 -1.19 67.36
CA THR A 1086 39.88 -2.49 68.02
C THR A 1086 39.17 -3.48 67.11
N THR A 1087 39.36 -4.78 67.35
CA THR A 1087 38.59 -5.82 66.66
C THR A 1087 37.09 -5.57 66.80
N GLU A 1088 36.63 -5.13 67.98
CA GLU A 1088 35.22 -4.84 68.24
C GLU A 1088 34.71 -3.64 67.41
N SER A 1089 35.47 -2.54 67.34
CA SER A 1089 35.06 -1.35 66.58
C SER A 1089 34.97 -1.61 65.06
N ILE A 1090 35.86 -2.44 64.51
CA ILE A 1090 35.81 -2.83 63.09
C ILE A 1090 34.58 -3.70 62.80
N HIS A 1091 34.29 -4.68 63.65
CA HIS A 1091 33.11 -5.53 63.49
C HIS A 1091 31.81 -4.74 63.62
N GLN A 1092 31.72 -3.81 64.58
CA GLN A 1092 30.58 -2.90 64.69
C GLN A 1092 30.41 -2.06 63.42
N LYS A 1093 31.51 -1.55 62.85
CA LYS A 1093 31.45 -0.77 61.60
C LYS A 1093 31.01 -1.62 60.41
N LEU A 1094 31.53 -2.84 60.27
CA LEU A 1094 31.08 -3.79 59.24
C LEU A 1094 29.58 -4.14 59.39
N GLN A 1095 29.10 -4.36 60.62
CA GLN A 1095 27.66 -4.57 60.88
C GLN A 1095 26.82 -3.34 60.52
N GLU A 1096 27.32 -2.12 60.77
CA GLU A 1096 26.68 -0.89 60.32
C GLU A 1096 26.58 -0.83 58.79
N LEU A 1097 27.65 -1.17 58.08
CA LEU A 1097 27.68 -1.21 56.61
C LEU A 1097 26.73 -2.28 56.05
N VAL A 1098 26.65 -3.45 56.67
CA VAL A 1098 25.67 -4.50 56.31
C VAL A 1098 24.24 -4.04 56.57
N ARG A 1099 23.97 -3.40 57.73
CA ARG A 1099 22.65 -2.85 58.07
C ARG A 1099 22.23 -1.74 57.10
N LYS A 1100 23.16 -0.88 56.69
CA LYS A 1100 22.97 0.15 55.66
C LYS A 1100 22.92 -0.41 54.24
N ARG A 1101 23.09 -1.72 54.06
CA ARG A 1101 23.14 -2.43 52.76
C ARG A 1101 24.25 -1.94 51.82
N LEU A 1102 25.35 -1.42 52.38
CA LEU A 1102 26.55 -1.02 51.62
C LEU A 1102 27.50 -2.20 51.38
N VAL A 1103 27.45 -3.23 52.23
CA VAL A 1103 28.25 -4.47 52.09
C VAL A 1103 27.35 -5.68 52.37
N ASP A 1104 27.48 -6.75 51.58
CA ASP A 1104 26.74 -8.01 51.81
C ASP A 1104 27.29 -8.75 53.05
N GLU A 1105 26.42 -9.39 53.83
CA GLU A 1105 26.81 -10.10 55.05
C GLU A 1105 27.86 -11.19 54.79
N LYS A 1106 27.79 -11.88 53.64
CA LYS A 1106 28.77 -12.91 53.25
C LYS A 1106 30.12 -12.30 52.89
N VAL A 1107 30.14 -11.09 52.35
CA VAL A 1107 31.38 -10.34 52.04
C VAL A 1107 32.01 -9.85 53.34
N ALA A 1108 31.21 -9.25 54.23
CA ALA A 1108 31.68 -8.73 55.51
C ALA A 1108 32.37 -9.81 56.37
N LYS A 1109 31.90 -11.06 56.31
CA LYS A 1109 32.52 -12.21 57.00
C LYS A 1109 33.89 -12.61 56.45
N LYS A 1110 34.23 -12.23 55.21
CA LYS A 1110 35.51 -12.55 54.55
C LYS A 1110 36.54 -11.41 54.61
N VAL A 1111 36.19 -10.24 55.14
CA VAL A 1111 37.13 -9.11 55.29
C VAL A 1111 38.18 -9.46 56.35
N ASP A 1112 39.46 -9.31 56.03
CA ASP A 1112 40.56 -9.59 56.95
C ASP A 1112 40.78 -8.44 57.95
N VAL A 1113 40.10 -8.54 59.09
CA VAL A 1113 40.22 -7.57 60.19
C VAL A 1113 41.65 -7.51 60.76
N SER A 1114 42.41 -8.60 60.70
CA SER A 1114 43.76 -8.65 61.26
C SER A 1114 44.75 -7.77 60.48
N SER A 1115 44.56 -7.71 59.17
CA SER A 1115 45.38 -6.91 58.25
C SER A 1115 45.09 -5.41 58.38
N ILE A 1116 43.82 -5.04 58.61
CA ILE A 1116 43.45 -3.65 58.92
C ILE A 1116 44.07 -3.20 60.25
N ILE A 1117 43.95 -4.00 61.32
CA ILE A 1117 44.53 -3.66 62.63
C ILE A 1117 46.06 -3.53 62.52
N TRP A 1118 46.70 -4.45 61.81
CA TRP A 1118 48.14 -4.40 61.55
C TRP A 1118 48.54 -3.07 60.90
N PHE A 1119 47.83 -2.62 59.87
CA PHE A 1119 48.14 -1.37 59.19
C PHE A 1119 48.16 -0.17 60.17
N PHE A 1120 47.16 -0.04 61.04
CA PHE A 1120 47.12 1.04 62.03
C PHE A 1120 48.22 0.92 63.12
N GLN A 1121 48.81 -0.26 63.32
CA GLN A 1121 49.96 -0.46 64.23
C GLN A 1121 51.30 -0.09 63.60
N THR A 1122 51.37 0.06 62.27
CA THR A 1122 52.60 0.47 61.57
C THR A 1122 52.95 1.93 61.86
N GLU A 1123 54.21 2.30 61.62
CA GLU A 1123 54.67 3.69 61.74
C GLU A 1123 53.83 4.65 60.90
N LEU A 1124 53.54 4.30 59.64
CA LEU A 1124 52.67 5.08 58.76
C LEU A 1124 51.24 5.19 59.32
N GLY A 1125 50.66 4.09 59.81
CA GLY A 1125 49.34 4.11 60.43
C GLY A 1125 49.25 5.04 61.65
N GLN A 1126 50.26 5.03 62.52
CA GLN A 1126 50.35 5.93 63.67
C GLN A 1126 50.54 7.40 63.23
N GLN A 1127 51.33 7.65 62.18
CA GLN A 1127 51.50 8.98 61.60
C GLN A 1127 50.18 9.54 61.05
N LEU A 1128 49.38 8.73 60.37
CA LEU A 1128 48.06 9.13 59.87
C LEU A 1128 47.07 9.44 61.02
N ILE A 1129 47.12 8.68 62.13
CA ILE A 1129 46.30 8.95 63.33
C ILE A 1129 46.73 10.27 64.00
N ALA A 1130 48.04 10.46 64.19
CA ALA A 1130 48.57 11.65 64.84
C ALA A 1130 48.24 12.94 64.07
N ASN A 1131 48.18 12.86 62.74
CA ASN A 1131 47.91 13.99 61.84
C ASN A 1131 46.51 13.94 61.20
N LYS A 1132 45.52 13.34 61.89
CA LYS A 1132 44.19 13.04 61.34
C LYS A 1132 43.44 14.22 60.69
N GLU A 1133 43.72 15.46 61.07
CA GLU A 1133 43.08 16.66 60.50
C GLU A 1133 43.58 16.97 59.07
N ASN A 1134 44.79 16.51 58.73
CA ASN A 1134 45.45 16.76 57.45
C ASN A 1134 45.46 15.53 56.51
N VAL A 1135 44.78 14.44 56.90
CA VAL A 1135 44.63 13.24 56.07
C VAL A 1135 43.37 13.37 55.21
N LYS A 1136 43.52 13.18 53.90
CA LYS A 1136 42.42 13.07 52.94
C LYS A 1136 42.36 11.65 52.40
N ARG A 1137 41.15 11.14 52.17
CA ARG A 1137 40.88 9.77 51.71
C ARG A 1137 39.91 9.78 50.55
N GLU A 1138 40.09 8.87 49.60
CA GLU A 1138 39.23 8.69 48.42
C GLU A 1138 39.04 10.00 47.68
N GLN A 1139 40.16 10.65 47.37
CA GLN A 1139 40.18 11.94 46.71
C GLN A 1139 40.14 11.74 45.19
N PRO A 1140 39.04 12.12 44.51
CA PRO A 1140 39.01 12.13 43.05
C PRO A 1140 39.90 13.25 42.53
N PHE A 1141 40.56 12.99 41.40
CA PHE A 1141 41.30 13.99 40.66
C PHE A 1141 40.98 13.90 39.17
N SER A 1142 41.14 15.04 38.50
CA SER A 1142 41.16 15.13 37.06
C SER A 1142 42.42 15.88 36.66
N MET A 1143 43.16 15.35 35.69
CA MET A 1143 44.32 16.02 35.13
C MET A 1143 44.31 15.94 33.61
N LEU A 1144 45.07 16.81 32.97
CA LEU A 1144 45.28 16.78 31.53
C LEU A 1144 46.64 16.15 31.26
N LEU A 1145 46.68 15.14 30.40
CA LEU A 1145 47.92 14.55 29.89
C LEU A 1145 48.02 14.78 28.38
N PRO A 1146 49.18 15.15 27.85
CA PRO A 1146 49.41 15.21 26.41
C PRO A 1146 49.07 13.88 25.71
N ALA A 1147 48.44 13.96 24.55
CA ALA A 1147 47.94 12.79 23.84
C ALA A 1147 49.05 11.87 23.32
N ASP A 1148 50.23 12.41 23.04
CA ASP A 1148 51.42 11.66 22.62
C ASP A 1148 52.07 10.86 23.77
N GLU A 1149 51.77 11.19 25.03
CA GLU A 1149 52.16 10.36 26.19
C GLU A 1149 51.30 9.09 26.31
N VAL A 1150 50.06 9.13 25.80
CA VAL A 1150 49.08 8.03 25.90
C VAL A 1150 49.02 7.20 24.61
N PHE A 1151 49.08 7.85 23.45
CA PHE A 1151 49.03 7.20 22.14
C PHE A 1151 50.38 7.22 21.42
N GLN A 1152 50.71 6.10 20.77
CA GLN A 1152 51.91 5.99 19.95
C GLN A 1152 51.74 6.80 18.66
N ASP A 1153 52.78 7.52 18.24
CA ASP A 1153 52.84 8.28 16.98
C ASP A 1153 51.72 9.32 16.80
N TYR A 1154 51.25 9.94 17.89
CA TYR A 1154 50.23 10.98 17.84
C TYR A 1154 50.76 12.28 17.18
N PRO A 1155 50.09 12.82 16.15
CA PRO A 1155 50.67 13.84 15.29
C PRO A 1155 50.70 15.26 15.89
N ASN A 1156 49.86 15.54 16.90
CA ASN A 1156 49.77 16.86 17.53
C ASN A 1156 50.18 16.80 19.01
N GLN A 1157 51.24 17.51 19.38
CA GLN A 1157 51.75 17.58 20.75
C GLN A 1157 50.95 18.54 21.66
N GLU A 1158 50.02 19.32 21.10
CA GLU A 1158 49.18 20.25 21.88
C GLU A 1158 47.84 19.64 22.31
N ASP A 1159 47.48 18.45 21.81
CA ASP A 1159 46.22 17.82 22.19
C ASP A 1159 46.35 17.17 23.57
N GLU A 1160 45.40 17.41 24.47
CA GLU A 1160 45.38 16.88 25.83
C GLU A 1160 44.19 15.95 26.07
N LEU A 1161 44.39 14.88 26.85
CA LEU A 1161 43.37 13.97 27.34
C LEU A 1161 43.03 14.24 28.81
N LEU A 1162 41.74 14.15 29.13
CA LEU A 1162 41.29 14.16 30.51
C LEU A 1162 41.48 12.78 31.15
N ILE A 1163 42.38 12.71 32.12
CA ILE A 1163 42.60 11.53 32.97
C ILE A 1163 41.87 11.70 34.29
N HIS A 1164 41.06 10.71 34.65
CA HIS A 1164 40.32 10.69 35.90
C HIS A 1164 40.69 9.50 36.77
N GLY A 1165 40.98 9.75 38.04
CA GLY A 1165 41.37 8.73 39.01
C GLY A 1165 40.95 9.08 40.44
N ILE A 1166 41.09 8.12 41.35
CA ILE A 1166 40.80 8.30 42.77
C ILE A 1166 42.01 7.82 43.57
N VAL A 1167 42.58 8.71 44.36
CA VAL A 1167 43.67 8.38 45.30
C VAL A 1167 43.05 7.91 46.61
N ASP A 1168 43.41 6.70 47.06
CA ASP A 1168 42.91 6.13 48.32
C ASP A 1168 43.16 7.05 49.52
N GLY A 1169 44.33 7.70 49.57
CA GLY A 1169 44.51 8.87 50.41
C GLY A 1169 45.91 9.48 50.39
N TYR A 1170 46.03 10.63 51.05
CA TYR A 1170 47.30 11.32 51.25
C TYR A 1170 47.29 12.10 52.57
N LEU A 1171 48.48 12.27 53.13
CA LEU A 1171 48.74 13.15 54.26
C LEU A 1171 49.37 14.45 53.75
N GLU A 1172 48.73 15.58 54.06
CA GLU A 1172 49.21 16.90 53.70
C GLU A 1172 50.09 17.49 54.82
N GLU A 1173 51.40 17.63 54.55
CA GLU A 1173 52.30 18.34 55.44
C GLU A 1173 52.50 19.81 54.97
N LYS A 1174 53.26 20.60 55.75
CA LYS A 1174 53.46 22.03 55.45
C LYS A 1174 54.14 22.24 54.09
N ASP A 1175 55.17 21.44 53.81
CA ASP A 1175 56.05 21.63 52.66
C ASP A 1175 55.97 20.50 51.62
N HIS A 1176 55.32 19.36 51.94
CA HIS A 1176 55.25 18.18 51.06
C HIS A 1176 53.98 17.35 51.29
N LEU A 1177 53.76 16.34 50.43
CA LEU A 1177 52.66 15.37 50.50
C LEU A 1177 53.21 13.94 50.67
N ASN A 1178 52.49 13.10 51.42
CA ASN A 1178 52.75 11.67 51.50
C ASN A 1178 51.50 10.90 51.01
N ILE A 1179 51.60 10.24 49.86
CA ILE A 1179 50.49 9.50 49.23
C ILE A 1179 50.51 8.06 49.68
N TYR A 1180 49.34 7.44 49.85
CA TYR A 1180 49.23 6.01 50.09
C TYR A 1180 48.08 5.38 49.31
N ASP A 1181 48.26 4.11 48.96
CA ASP A 1181 47.30 3.32 48.19
C ASP A 1181 47.24 1.89 48.75
N PHE A 1182 46.04 1.40 48.98
CA PHE A 1182 45.81 0.06 49.52
C PHE A 1182 45.64 -0.93 48.37
N LYS A 1183 46.19 -2.13 48.55
CA LYS A 1183 45.92 -3.26 47.64
C LYS A 1183 45.67 -4.55 48.40
N THR A 1184 44.70 -5.30 47.90
CA THR A 1184 44.26 -6.59 48.43
C THR A 1184 44.62 -7.76 47.53
N ASP A 1185 45.57 -7.57 46.60
CA ASP A 1185 46.12 -8.62 45.73
C ASP A 1185 46.62 -9.82 46.56
N PHE A 1186 46.56 -11.01 45.96
CA PHE A 1186 46.99 -12.26 46.61
C PHE A 1186 48.36 -12.67 46.08
N ILE A 1187 49.31 -12.92 46.98
CA ILE A 1187 50.71 -13.30 46.69
C ILE A 1187 50.96 -14.72 47.20
N LEU A 1188 51.59 -15.58 46.38
CA LEU A 1188 51.86 -17.00 46.68
C LEU A 1188 53.21 -17.42 46.08
N PRO A 1189 54.32 -17.42 46.84
CA PRO A 1189 54.43 -17.33 48.30
C PRO A 1189 54.47 -15.88 48.85
N PRO A 1190 53.88 -15.60 50.02
CA PRO A 1190 53.79 -14.25 50.59
C PRO A 1190 55.14 -13.60 50.95
N ASP A 1191 56.23 -14.37 51.03
CA ASP A 1191 57.57 -13.88 51.36
C ASP A 1191 58.53 -13.94 50.15
N ASP A 1192 58.03 -14.18 48.93
CA ASP A 1192 58.86 -14.19 47.72
C ASP A 1192 59.13 -12.76 47.24
N PRO A 1193 60.39 -12.27 47.30
CA PRO A 1193 60.73 -10.92 46.84
C PRO A 1193 60.38 -10.68 45.38
N ALA A 1194 60.45 -11.71 44.53
CA ALA A 1194 60.18 -11.56 43.09
C ALA A 1194 58.70 -11.29 42.79
N GLU A 1195 57.77 -11.89 43.54
CA GLU A 1195 56.34 -11.64 43.36
C GLU A 1195 55.92 -10.28 43.93
N ILE A 1196 56.56 -9.84 45.02
CA ILE A 1196 56.34 -8.52 45.59
C ILE A 1196 56.85 -7.44 44.63
N ASP A 1197 58.04 -7.61 44.07
CA ASP A 1197 58.60 -6.70 43.05
C ASP A 1197 57.72 -6.63 41.80
N ALA A 1198 57.18 -7.77 41.34
CA ALA A 1198 56.25 -7.80 40.22
C ALA A 1198 54.95 -7.01 40.49
N ILE A 1199 54.42 -7.06 41.72
CA ILE A 1199 53.24 -6.27 42.11
C ILE A 1199 53.59 -4.79 42.25
N VAL A 1200 54.77 -4.46 42.78
CA VAL A 1200 55.26 -3.09 42.86
C VAL A 1200 55.36 -2.48 41.46
N GLN A 1201 55.98 -3.19 40.50
CA GLN A 1201 56.05 -2.76 39.10
C GLN A 1201 54.65 -2.56 38.49
N LYS A 1202 53.73 -3.49 38.73
CA LYS A 1202 52.32 -3.42 38.27
C LYS A 1202 51.57 -2.16 38.73
N TYR A 1203 51.88 -1.60 39.90
CA TYR A 1203 51.21 -0.40 40.42
C TYR A 1203 52.06 0.88 40.33
N GLN A 1204 53.35 0.75 40.03
CA GLN A 1204 54.30 1.87 40.00
C GLN A 1204 53.82 3.01 39.10
N GLY A 1205 53.33 2.67 37.92
CA GLY A 1205 52.78 3.61 36.97
C GLY A 1205 51.58 4.41 37.45
N GLN A 1206 50.57 3.73 37.97
CA GLN A 1206 49.39 4.35 38.58
C GLN A 1206 49.78 5.31 39.71
N LEU A 1207 50.74 4.90 40.55
CA LEU A 1207 51.20 5.69 41.69
C LEU A 1207 52.02 6.92 41.28
N ARG A 1208 52.80 6.85 40.20
CA ARG A 1208 53.46 8.03 39.61
C ARG A 1208 52.43 9.03 39.07
N LEU A 1209 51.37 8.52 38.44
CA LEU A 1209 50.27 9.34 37.93
C LEU A 1209 49.52 10.04 39.08
N TYR A 1210 49.30 9.33 40.20
CA TYR A 1210 48.75 9.93 41.42
C TYR A 1210 49.69 10.97 42.02
N GLN A 1211 51.00 10.69 42.04
CA GLN A 1211 52.01 11.63 42.49
C GLN A 1211 52.01 12.91 41.67
N GLN A 1212 51.99 12.80 40.34
CA GLN A 1212 51.95 13.93 39.43
C GLN A 1212 50.65 14.73 39.62
N ALA A 1213 49.50 14.07 39.56
CA ALA A 1213 48.19 14.71 39.69
C ALA A 1213 48.06 15.49 41.01
N MET A 1214 48.47 14.90 42.13
CA MET A 1214 48.36 15.54 43.44
C MET A 1214 49.39 16.65 43.62
N SER A 1215 50.61 16.47 43.09
CA SER A 1215 51.66 17.50 43.14
C SER A 1215 51.25 18.75 42.35
N GLU A 1216 50.68 18.57 41.16
CA GLU A 1216 50.17 19.66 40.32
C GLU A 1216 48.95 20.33 40.95
N ALA A 1217 47.96 19.55 41.42
CA ALA A 1217 46.71 20.08 41.97
C ALA A 1217 46.90 20.87 43.27
N LEU A 1218 47.81 20.45 44.15
CA LEU A 1218 48.06 21.09 45.44
C LEU A 1218 49.31 21.98 45.46
N ASN A 1219 50.06 22.03 44.36
CA ASN A 1219 51.32 22.77 44.21
C ASN A 1219 52.32 22.49 45.34
N LYS A 1220 52.48 21.20 45.70
CA LYS A 1220 53.39 20.70 46.74
C LYS A 1220 54.09 19.43 46.26
N PRO A 1221 55.41 19.27 46.48
CA PRO A 1221 56.09 18.04 46.11
C PRO A 1221 55.60 16.85 46.94
N VAL A 1222 55.50 15.68 46.31
CA VAL A 1222 55.21 14.41 47.02
C VAL A 1222 56.53 13.78 47.44
N GLU A 1223 56.75 13.63 48.75
CA GLU A 1223 57.99 13.10 49.30
C GLU A 1223 57.99 11.56 49.31
N ASN A 1224 56.91 10.95 49.81
CA ASN A 1224 56.79 9.49 49.91
C ASN A 1224 55.49 9.00 49.26
N VAL A 1225 55.58 7.86 48.55
CA VAL A 1225 54.42 7.18 47.95
C VAL A 1225 54.39 5.75 48.46
N PHE A 1226 53.39 5.42 49.27
CA PHE A 1226 53.30 4.15 49.97
C PHE A 1226 52.29 3.21 49.30
N LEU A 1227 52.77 2.08 48.78
CA LEU A 1227 51.92 0.95 48.38
C LEU A 1227 51.74 0.02 49.58
N ILE A 1228 50.50 -0.15 50.03
CA ILE A 1228 50.15 -0.93 51.22
C ILE A 1228 49.53 -2.25 50.80
N LEU A 1229 50.32 -3.32 50.91
CA LEU A 1229 49.89 -4.68 50.59
C LEU A 1229 49.28 -5.31 51.84
N LEU A 1230 47.96 -5.14 52.01
CA LEU A 1230 47.26 -5.49 53.25
C LEU A 1230 47.38 -6.97 53.59
N ARG A 1231 47.26 -7.85 52.60
CA ARG A 1231 47.22 -9.31 52.82
C ARG A 1231 48.56 -9.91 53.23
N VAL A 1232 49.66 -9.29 52.78
CA VAL A 1232 51.04 -9.71 53.07
C VAL A 1232 51.66 -8.90 54.21
N LYS A 1233 50.95 -7.87 54.68
CA LYS A 1233 51.35 -7.03 55.82
C LYS A 1233 52.71 -6.37 55.57
N GLN A 1234 52.84 -5.74 54.41
CA GLN A 1234 54.00 -4.95 54.01
C GLN A 1234 53.59 -3.56 53.51
N ILE A 1235 54.43 -2.56 53.82
CA ILE A 1235 54.33 -1.19 53.29
C ILE A 1235 55.59 -0.93 52.50
N ILE A 1236 55.42 -0.61 51.23
CA ILE A 1236 56.53 -0.38 50.30
C ILE A 1236 56.48 1.10 49.92
N ASN A 1237 57.59 1.80 50.10
CA ASN A 1237 57.71 3.18 49.64
C ASN A 1237 58.33 3.14 48.24
N ILE A 1238 57.58 3.56 47.24
CA ILE A 1238 58.01 3.51 45.84
C ILE A 1238 59.16 4.50 45.54
N ASN A 1239 59.33 5.51 46.38
CA ASN A 1239 60.35 6.56 46.21
C ASN A 1239 61.68 6.25 46.92
N LYS A 1240 61.79 5.13 47.65
CA LYS A 1240 62.97 4.74 48.43
C LYS A 1240 63.36 3.31 48.15
#